data_AF-A0AAD1UA33-F1
#
_entry.id   AF-A0AAD1UA33-F1
#
_cell.length_a   1.000
_cell.length_b   1.000
_cell.length_c   1.000
_cell.angle_alpha   90.00
_cell.angle_beta   90.00
_cell.angle_gamma   90.00
#
_symmetry.space_group_name_H-M   'P 1'
#
loop_
_entity.id
_entity.type
_entity.pdbx_description
1 polymer ?
#
loop_
_entity_poly.entity_id
_entity_poly.type
_entity_poly.pdbx_seq_one_letter_code
_entity_poly.pdbx_strand_id
1 'polypeptide(L)'
;MGCSGSTQRPKGGKSQPGKKNDKQNAKKGIKRKRTWIKGGNPDAPVQAAQMEAYESENVQNKQSKSMNSGVKSFKSRRKPEDPNKVAEGPAKKPTAQIVVSDNFNNDDITKIVEEYKGLKDNEVSGNRPKSATLFGKDTYDTEDWSNVLFAIYNKDLRAVRYFIEHLRYHRRLSTRKRKLGMDETIYEAEAFCLIIAISNQDQAILDYLWSMNELWDYEHLKVVLQVIFTRNLWTEGMKILLGSEATQDIYNSLSYAEKKQFMLELFYRYLHYAPHDIKDYIKQVSLESPYSLIAMEHIMTENDPNSIQFIDDVMNYVTVEDYAKMKYEADINFLKDWNAIYTQFIARTDEWVKIAKKVKKFFSSLDSEMEKTPIFKTKKDYEEFLDKIDSAAEEGTMAKLESYVEECGIRNLRRTQTSNLVLLPDMILVDTYWNAIHIALFKGNLDVVKYLLEECRIDAASSVRLAKDKLNVDRTYSVEHEAFSMFLAILDKNPETAEYLWIEHEYYWNHDHLRAVIKLIEEKEVKELAGTILNNKTSHDIFAYLPFDEKIKYMEWLASEDRKYAEIYKKALMQKPYRWAYLIFKAKNIEEIEDDEAKELKKIGDDVKEDEFEIKDPKQLRPYHTFMKNLAKVEEDDEQFQIYKSATKKLVKKPELEEYKAEDSEEKVLTEIDEEDENGEDIEEDESDFEDDEFEFPSNEEICQWAEEGKLKRLQKVVAHKDFIDFNLIKGYENQVTIGEEEYNTELWNPLVFAINKNRLNVVEYFFNEGKINNRLALMDPDKQDVEYHEKVFFDIHPSYELHNVFIPIQNQHLDMFKLVWENGNTIWEEEHFGLVLEKILNTEWIEGLTEFMKSRTSREIFISLPFHTRTIWLDSVVNIYEEADIEDENIKSTFYSLISESPYSLAMAIANFDDDDDMSQYVKKAKGNLKEPEYNFIIFSEEIDTYKAAFEKNGLKDVAEELDRYKAFMQTHYRININSAGASILTPHTKEVELFKKEPRYAHLNLHAIAMTEKNNAIWPLVKDKAALEFQKGHRWDLLSLALFSKNSEVFNSLMKDTKPLTSMIFKLEDTPFSDKKKNEYVSRLQSLIQYSGDIEVLFNATEKHSSMFTFNEVYSMIKNILQNGTAVQVKILNSRLVKSWFAFMSDESKIKLIEEMFDWADENKETHKALQNALKTPLYAEHASDLIPSEKAESESDGEGESDEEGESDDEGESDEAESASEDNASEESDSDDEEEGLSESYDQSVTIST
;
A
#
# COMPACT_ATOMS: atom_id res chain seq x y z
N MET A 1 29.58 1.26 47.22
CA MET A 1 29.16 0.23 48.19
C MET A 1 28.51 -0.87 47.38
N GLY A 2 29.05 -2.09 47.41
CA GLY A 2 28.54 -3.22 46.63
C GLY A 2 28.31 -4.44 47.51
N CYS A 3 27.43 -5.33 47.06
CA CYS A 3 27.42 -6.74 47.46
C CYS A 3 26.87 -7.59 46.31
N SER A 4 27.80 -8.27 45.64
CA SER A 4 27.61 -9.44 44.78
C SER A 4 27.75 -10.73 45.61
N GLY A 5 27.05 -11.81 45.25
CA GLY A 5 27.24 -13.14 45.83
C GLY A 5 27.01 -14.25 44.82
N SER A 6 28.06 -15.01 44.53
CA SER A 6 28.18 -16.03 43.49
C SER A 6 28.21 -17.46 44.04
N THR A 7 27.62 -18.39 43.27
CA THR A 7 28.03 -19.80 42.96
C THR A 7 28.42 -20.81 44.06
N GLN A 8 27.86 -22.03 43.96
CA GLN A 8 28.65 -23.29 44.03
C GLN A 8 27.92 -24.53 43.45
N ARG A 9 28.60 -25.21 42.51
CA ARG A 9 28.37 -26.61 42.05
C ARG A 9 28.95 -27.62 43.05
N PRO A 10 28.60 -28.92 42.93
CA PRO A 10 29.61 -29.96 43.05
C PRO A 10 29.67 -30.96 41.86
N LYS A 11 30.91 -31.42 41.65
CA LYS A 11 31.42 -32.50 40.78
C LYS A 11 30.84 -33.86 41.28
N GLY A 12 30.55 -34.89 40.48
CA GLY A 12 31.36 -35.60 39.49
C GLY A 12 31.80 -36.97 40.05
N GLY A 13 31.36 -38.09 39.45
CA GLY A 13 31.81 -39.45 39.80
C GLY A 13 31.53 -40.47 38.68
N LYS A 14 32.59 -41.03 38.07
CA LYS A 14 32.57 -42.10 37.06
C LYS A 14 32.87 -43.47 37.70
N SER A 15 32.25 -44.55 37.22
CA SER A 15 32.94 -45.80 36.78
C SER A 15 31.97 -46.97 36.49
N GLN A 16 32.11 -47.57 35.30
CA GLN A 16 31.67 -48.93 34.92
C GLN A 16 32.62 -50.01 35.55
N PRO A 17 32.53 -51.36 35.36
CA PRO A 17 31.72 -52.19 34.42
C PRO A 17 31.18 -53.57 34.94
N GLY A 18 30.30 -54.24 34.14
CA GLY A 18 30.44 -55.71 33.92
C GLY A 18 29.23 -56.67 34.06
N LYS A 19 28.83 -57.25 32.91
CA LYS A 19 28.54 -58.68 32.58
C LYS A 19 27.33 -59.47 33.15
N LYS A 20 26.44 -59.87 32.20
CA LYS A 20 25.92 -61.22 31.84
C LYS A 20 25.31 -62.18 32.92
N ASN A 21 24.03 -62.59 32.77
CA ASN A 21 23.58 -63.89 32.20
C ASN A 21 22.08 -64.24 32.40
N ASP A 22 21.50 -64.82 31.34
CA ASP A 22 20.54 -65.95 31.23
C ASP A 22 19.14 -66.02 31.90
N LYS A 23 18.12 -66.05 31.02
CA LYS A 23 16.99 -67.01 30.83
C LYS A 23 16.18 -67.52 32.04
N GLN A 24 14.85 -67.37 31.99
CA GLN A 24 13.89 -68.48 31.67
C GLN A 24 12.40 -68.06 31.60
N ASN A 25 11.72 -68.71 30.65
CA ASN A 25 10.30 -68.76 30.28
C ASN A 25 9.22 -68.82 31.37
N ALA A 26 8.02 -68.29 31.06
CA ALA A 26 6.76 -69.04 31.16
C ALA A 26 5.66 -68.51 30.20
N LYS A 27 5.14 -69.42 29.36
CA LYS A 27 4.00 -69.26 28.44
C LYS A 27 2.66 -69.41 29.18
N LYS A 28 1.60 -68.79 28.65
CA LYS A 28 0.28 -69.40 28.37
C LYS A 28 -0.55 -68.47 27.46
N GLY A 29 -0.99 -69.00 26.31
CA GLY A 29 -1.93 -68.33 25.40
C GLY A 29 -3.28 -69.03 25.36
N ILE A 30 -4.16 -68.65 24.41
CA ILE A 30 -5.00 -69.53 23.56
C ILE A 30 -6.02 -68.72 22.69
N LYS A 31 -5.89 -68.89 21.35
CA LYS A 31 -6.91 -69.12 20.27
C LYS A 31 -8.02 -68.06 20.05
N ARG A 32 -8.59 -67.79 18.86
CA ARG A 32 -8.68 -68.34 17.47
C ARG A 32 -9.54 -67.26 16.72
N LYS A 33 -9.57 -67.01 15.41
CA LYS A 33 -9.72 -67.87 14.23
C LYS A 33 -9.67 -66.95 12.99
N ARG A 34 -8.92 -67.32 11.95
CA ARG A 34 -9.10 -66.87 10.54
C ARG A 34 -9.80 -67.99 9.77
N THR A 35 -10.63 -67.62 8.80
CA THR A 35 -11.03 -68.49 7.67
C THR A 35 -10.94 -67.69 6.38
N TRP A 36 -10.22 -68.25 5.42
CA TRP A 36 -10.12 -67.84 4.02
C TRP A 36 -11.20 -68.56 3.18
N ILE A 37 -11.53 -68.05 1.98
CA ILE A 37 -11.22 -68.64 0.66
C ILE A 37 -12.15 -68.12 -0.46
N LYS A 38 -11.51 -67.57 -1.53
CA LYS A 38 -11.83 -67.53 -2.99
C LYS A 38 -13.16 -66.87 -3.45
N GLY A 39 -13.28 -66.23 -4.62
CA GLY A 39 -12.44 -66.07 -5.80
C GLY A 39 -13.36 -65.87 -7.03
N GLY A 40 -12.96 -65.10 -8.05
CA GLY A 40 -13.76 -64.94 -9.27
C GLY A 40 -13.45 -63.69 -10.08
N ASN A 41 -12.85 -63.89 -11.25
CA ASN A 41 -12.42 -62.88 -12.23
C ASN A 41 -13.55 -62.56 -13.26
N PRO A 42 -13.30 -61.84 -14.36
CA PRO A 42 -13.95 -60.59 -14.77
C PRO A 42 -14.96 -60.77 -15.92
N ASP A 43 -15.79 -59.76 -16.20
CA ASP A 43 -16.20 -59.34 -17.56
C ASP A 43 -17.50 -58.50 -17.54
N ALA A 44 -17.41 -57.38 -18.27
CA ALA A 44 -18.48 -56.72 -19.03
C ALA A 44 -19.48 -55.75 -18.34
N PRO A 45 -19.97 -54.75 -19.12
CA PRO A 45 -20.27 -53.39 -18.64
C PRO A 45 -21.76 -53.04 -18.69
N VAL A 46 -22.24 -52.08 -17.88
CA VAL A 46 -23.58 -51.49 -18.09
C VAL A 46 -23.61 -50.00 -17.74
N GLN A 47 -24.28 -49.27 -18.64
CA GLN A 47 -24.58 -47.85 -18.68
C GLN A 47 -25.62 -47.39 -17.65
N ALA A 48 -25.58 -46.07 -17.40
CA ALA A 48 -26.63 -45.13 -17.00
C ALA A 48 -28.10 -45.62 -16.86
N ALA A 49 -28.77 -45.15 -15.80
CA ALA A 49 -30.06 -44.43 -15.86
C ALA A 49 -30.70 -44.16 -14.47
N GLN A 50 -31.21 -42.93 -14.29
CA GLN A 50 -32.50 -42.54 -13.66
C GLN A 50 -32.67 -42.68 -12.12
N MET A 51 -33.01 -41.63 -11.36
CA MET A 51 -34.29 -40.89 -11.14
C MET A 51 -34.58 -41.00 -9.62
N GLU A 52 -34.66 -39.89 -8.89
CA GLU A 52 -35.87 -39.12 -8.54
C GLU A 52 -36.77 -39.76 -7.46
N ALA A 53 -37.29 -38.88 -6.58
CA ALA A 53 -38.36 -39.02 -5.59
C ALA A 53 -37.90 -39.55 -4.20
N TYR A 54 -38.38 -39.09 -3.04
CA TYR A 54 -39.70 -38.66 -2.55
C TYR A 54 -39.45 -37.71 -1.34
N GLU A 55 -40.01 -36.50 -1.27
CA GLU A 55 -41.34 -36.09 -0.77
C GLU A 55 -41.36 -35.52 0.66
N SER A 56 -42.14 -34.45 0.74
CA SER A 56 -42.54 -33.57 1.84
C SER A 56 -43.77 -34.04 2.61
N GLU A 57 -43.93 -33.61 3.88
CA GLU A 57 -45.23 -33.39 4.54
C GLU A 57 -45.29 -31.93 5.05
N ASN A 58 -46.14 -31.04 4.51
CA ASN A 58 -47.55 -30.73 4.86
C ASN A 58 -47.71 -30.20 6.31
N VAL A 59 -48.28 -29.01 6.60
CA VAL A 59 -49.71 -28.68 6.49
C VAL A 59 -49.98 -27.16 6.72
N GLN A 60 -50.67 -26.53 5.75
CA GLN A 60 -51.79 -25.55 5.82
C GLN A 60 -51.66 -24.17 6.52
N ASN A 61 -52.33 -23.07 6.14
CA ASN A 61 -53.18 -22.65 5.00
C ASN A 61 -53.76 -21.26 5.38
N LYS A 62 -53.74 -20.25 4.49
CA LYS A 62 -54.93 -19.46 4.05
C LYS A 62 -54.61 -18.09 3.41
N GLN A 63 -55.11 -17.95 2.17
CA GLN A 63 -55.79 -16.79 1.56
C GLN A 63 -54.97 -15.48 1.37
N SER A 64 -54.95 -14.76 0.25
CA SER A 64 -55.69 -14.72 -1.03
C SER A 64 -54.97 -13.64 -1.87
N LYS A 65 -54.76 -13.69 -3.18
CA LYS A 65 -55.70 -13.36 -4.27
C LYS A 65 -54.92 -13.39 -5.59
N SER A 66 -55.61 -13.82 -6.62
CA SER A 66 -55.20 -13.84 -8.02
C SER A 66 -54.84 -12.47 -8.62
N MET A 67 -53.86 -12.42 -9.52
CA MET A 67 -54.13 -12.12 -10.94
C MET A 67 -52.91 -12.44 -11.83
N ASN A 68 -53.19 -13.16 -12.91
CA ASN A 68 -52.30 -13.50 -13.99
C ASN A 68 -51.74 -12.24 -14.70
N SER A 69 -50.43 -12.22 -14.96
CA SER A 69 -49.86 -11.57 -16.14
C SER A 69 -48.78 -12.47 -16.73
N GLY A 70 -48.99 -12.89 -17.98
CA GLY A 70 -48.18 -13.89 -18.66
C GLY A 70 -46.79 -13.40 -19.02
N VAL A 71 -45.80 -14.26 -18.74
CA VAL A 71 -44.42 -14.12 -19.20
C VAL A 71 -44.35 -14.56 -20.67
N LYS A 72 -44.24 -13.58 -21.58
CA LYS A 72 -43.85 -13.82 -22.97
C LYS A 72 -42.33 -13.86 -23.05
N SER A 73 -41.81 -15.00 -23.50
CA SER A 73 -40.42 -15.22 -23.87
C SER A 73 -39.93 -14.19 -24.90
N PHE A 74 -38.86 -13.45 -24.58
CA PHE A 74 -38.13 -12.63 -25.53
C PHE A 74 -37.29 -13.53 -26.44
N LYS A 75 -37.79 -13.81 -27.65
CA LYS A 75 -36.97 -14.26 -28.79
C LYS A 75 -36.99 -13.16 -29.84
N SER A 76 -35.98 -12.29 -29.80
CA SER A 76 -35.70 -11.31 -30.85
C SER A 76 -35.15 -12.04 -32.08
N ARG A 77 -36.02 -12.36 -33.04
CA ARG A 77 -35.64 -12.63 -34.43
C ARG A 77 -35.71 -11.32 -35.20
N ARG A 78 -34.57 -10.68 -35.46
CA ARG A 78 -34.48 -9.64 -36.49
C ARG A 78 -34.72 -10.29 -37.86
N LYS A 79 -35.67 -9.74 -38.62
CA LYS A 79 -35.86 -10.05 -40.05
C LYS A 79 -34.69 -9.46 -40.85
N PRO A 80 -34.28 -10.07 -41.97
CA PRO A 80 -33.29 -9.48 -42.86
C PRO A 80 -33.91 -8.26 -43.56
N GLU A 81 -33.27 -7.10 -43.40
CA GLU A 81 -33.58 -5.91 -44.18
C GLU A 81 -32.97 -6.00 -45.59
N ASP A 82 -33.65 -5.32 -46.51
CA ASP A 82 -33.46 -5.29 -47.96
C ASP A 82 -32.03 -4.84 -48.35
N PRO A 83 -31.24 -5.66 -49.06
CA PRO A 83 -29.84 -5.36 -49.36
C PRO A 83 -29.61 -4.21 -50.38
N ASN A 84 -30.64 -3.48 -50.80
CA ASN A 84 -30.54 -2.44 -51.83
C ASN A 84 -30.79 -0.99 -51.36
N LYS A 85 -30.82 -0.70 -50.04
CA LYS A 85 -30.84 0.68 -49.54
C LYS A 85 -29.44 1.16 -49.13
N VAL A 86 -28.78 1.85 -50.07
CA VAL A 86 -27.58 2.65 -49.79
C VAL A 86 -28.01 3.82 -48.90
N ALA A 87 -27.64 3.76 -47.62
CA ALA A 87 -27.72 4.88 -46.69
C ALA A 87 -26.39 5.64 -46.74
N GLU A 88 -26.38 6.80 -47.39
CA GLU A 88 -25.29 7.76 -47.32
C GLU A 88 -25.38 8.51 -45.98
N GLY A 89 -24.55 8.11 -45.02
CA GLY A 89 -24.33 8.80 -43.76
C GLY A 89 -23.43 7.95 -42.86
N PRO A 90 -22.37 8.50 -42.23
CA PRO A 90 -21.55 7.73 -41.31
C PRO A 90 -22.44 7.23 -40.17
N ALA A 91 -22.44 5.91 -39.95
CA ALA A 91 -23.11 5.31 -38.80
C ALA A 91 -22.59 6.03 -37.54
N LYS A 92 -23.48 6.69 -36.79
CA LYS A 92 -23.13 7.22 -35.47
C LYS A 92 -22.57 6.05 -34.66
N LYS A 93 -21.29 6.13 -34.27
CA LYS A 93 -20.69 5.19 -33.31
C LYS A 93 -21.64 5.10 -32.10
N PRO A 94 -21.89 3.91 -31.54
CA PRO A 94 -22.63 3.80 -30.29
C PRO A 94 -21.82 4.53 -29.22
N THR A 95 -22.21 5.76 -28.89
CA THR A 95 -21.81 6.35 -27.62
C THR A 95 -22.45 5.47 -26.56
N ALA A 96 -21.63 4.81 -25.76
CA ALA A 96 -22.10 4.17 -24.54
C ALA A 96 -22.89 5.25 -23.79
N GLN A 97 -24.20 5.11 -23.70
CA GLN A 97 -24.96 5.87 -22.72
C GLN A 97 -24.51 5.29 -21.39
N ILE A 98 -23.50 5.92 -20.78
CA ILE A 98 -23.17 5.71 -19.38
C ILE A 98 -24.45 6.09 -18.65
N VAL A 99 -25.19 5.07 -18.23
CA VAL A 99 -26.36 5.25 -17.38
C VAL A 99 -25.77 5.50 -15.99
N VAL A 100 -25.24 6.70 -15.76
CA VAL A 100 -25.29 7.24 -14.41
C VAL A 100 -26.75 7.22 -14.07
N SER A 101 -27.13 6.48 -13.04
CA SER A 101 -28.52 6.29 -12.73
C SER A 101 -29.03 7.55 -12.01
N ASP A 102 -29.19 8.63 -12.78
CA ASP A 102 -30.03 9.78 -12.41
C ASP A 102 -31.41 9.31 -11.94
N ASN A 103 -31.79 8.07 -12.28
CA ASN A 103 -32.94 7.33 -11.79
C ASN A 103 -33.16 7.44 -10.27
N PHE A 104 -32.12 7.44 -9.43
CA PHE A 104 -32.29 7.46 -7.97
C PHE A 104 -32.11 8.85 -7.32
N ASN A 105 -31.51 9.82 -8.02
CA ASN A 105 -31.16 11.14 -7.46
C ASN A 105 -32.11 12.30 -7.84
N ASN A 106 -33.26 12.01 -8.45
CA ASN A 106 -34.16 13.06 -8.97
C ASN A 106 -34.88 13.91 -7.90
N ASP A 107 -34.79 13.56 -6.63
CA ASP A 107 -35.37 14.40 -5.58
C ASP A 107 -34.57 15.70 -5.42
N ASP A 108 -35.27 16.82 -5.60
CA ASP A 108 -34.77 18.16 -5.27
C ASP A 108 -34.44 18.22 -3.78
N ILE A 109 -33.18 18.52 -3.46
CA ILE A 109 -32.68 18.62 -2.09
C ILE A 109 -33.54 19.57 -1.25
N THR A 110 -34.13 20.61 -1.85
CA THR A 110 -35.03 21.56 -1.17
C THR A 110 -36.27 20.88 -0.58
N LYS A 111 -36.80 19.85 -1.24
CA LYS A 111 -37.95 19.08 -0.75
C LYS A 111 -37.55 18.17 0.41
N ILE A 112 -36.38 17.54 0.32
CA ILE A 112 -35.81 16.72 1.39
C ILE A 112 -35.59 17.58 2.64
N VAL A 113 -35.07 18.80 2.48
CA VAL A 113 -34.87 19.75 3.58
C VAL A 113 -36.18 20.15 4.25
N GLU A 114 -37.23 20.46 3.47
CA GLU A 114 -38.53 20.83 4.06
C GLU A 114 -39.18 19.65 4.81
N GLU A 115 -38.92 18.41 4.39
CA GLU A 115 -39.40 17.19 5.06
C GLU A 115 -38.73 16.95 6.41
N TYR A 116 -37.41 17.13 6.50
CA TYR A 116 -36.67 16.94 7.75
C TYR A 116 -36.58 18.20 8.61
N LYS A 117 -37.22 19.30 8.19
CA LYS A 117 -37.19 20.58 8.88
C LYS A 117 -37.77 20.49 10.29
N GLY A 118 -36.95 20.83 11.28
CA GLY A 118 -37.33 20.84 12.68
C GLY A 118 -37.25 19.46 13.36
N LEU A 119 -36.88 18.41 12.62
CA LEU A 119 -36.49 17.13 13.20
C LEU A 119 -35.04 17.22 13.69
N LYS A 120 -34.76 16.52 14.79
CA LYS A 120 -33.40 16.33 15.27
C LYS A 120 -32.68 15.30 14.40
N ASP A 121 -31.35 15.38 14.34
CA ASP A 121 -30.56 14.47 13.50
C ASP A 121 -30.78 12.98 13.83
N ASN A 122 -31.12 12.65 15.07
CA ASN A 122 -31.48 11.29 15.46
C ASN A 122 -32.86 10.83 15.00
N GLU A 123 -33.81 11.75 14.86
CA GLU A 123 -35.11 11.46 14.27
C GLU A 123 -34.98 11.27 12.76
N VAL A 124 -34.12 12.07 12.10
CA VAL A 124 -33.85 11.97 10.66
C VAL A 124 -33.13 10.66 10.31
N SER A 125 -32.16 10.22 11.12
CA SER A 125 -31.39 9.00 10.84
C SER A 125 -32.17 7.70 10.99
N GLY A 126 -33.35 7.73 11.63
CA GLY A 126 -34.16 6.54 11.93
C GLY A 126 -33.68 5.74 13.14
N ASN A 127 -33.93 4.42 13.12
CA ASN A 127 -33.63 3.51 14.23
C ASN A 127 -32.12 3.43 14.50
N ARG A 128 -31.74 3.43 15.78
CA ARG A 128 -30.36 3.31 16.25
C ARG A 128 -30.23 2.11 17.16
N PRO A 129 -30.13 0.88 16.61
CA PRO A 129 -29.87 -0.28 17.45
C PRO A 129 -28.53 -0.09 18.18
N LYS A 130 -28.31 -0.79 19.29
CA LYS A 130 -27.00 -0.82 20.00
C LYS A 130 -25.96 -1.67 19.26
N SER A 131 -26.41 -2.53 18.36
CA SER A 131 -25.57 -3.36 17.51
C SER A 131 -26.26 -3.62 16.17
N ALA A 132 -25.50 -3.67 15.08
CA ALA A 132 -25.99 -3.96 13.75
C ALA A 132 -25.35 -5.23 13.19
N THR A 133 -26.16 -6.19 12.75
CA THR A 133 -25.65 -7.38 12.06
C THR A 133 -25.62 -7.12 10.56
N LEU A 134 -24.43 -7.15 9.96
CA LEU A 134 -24.20 -7.09 8.52
C LEU A 134 -23.94 -8.50 7.97
N PHE A 135 -24.27 -8.71 6.70
CA PHE A 135 -24.12 -9.98 5.98
C PHE A 135 -24.74 -11.21 6.70
N GLY A 136 -25.69 -10.97 7.60
CA GLY A 136 -26.37 -12.01 8.39
C GLY A 136 -25.56 -12.64 9.52
N LYS A 137 -24.31 -12.22 9.75
CA LYS A 137 -23.45 -12.83 10.78
C LYS A 137 -22.48 -11.87 11.47
N ASP A 138 -22.04 -10.83 10.79
CA ASP A 138 -21.01 -9.93 11.32
C ASP A 138 -21.70 -8.86 12.18
N THR A 139 -21.57 -8.94 13.50
CA THR A 139 -22.22 -7.99 14.43
C THR A 139 -21.27 -6.87 14.79
N TYR A 140 -21.69 -5.64 14.53
CA TYR A 140 -20.95 -4.42 14.82
C TYR A 140 -21.60 -3.68 15.98
N ASP A 141 -20.78 -3.18 16.90
CA ASP A 141 -21.20 -2.12 17.81
C ASP A 141 -21.48 -0.85 17.00
N THR A 142 -22.57 -0.18 17.33
CA THR A 142 -23.06 1.03 16.65
C THR A 142 -22.95 2.28 17.52
N GLU A 143 -22.38 2.18 18.73
CA GLU A 143 -22.19 3.30 19.66
C GLU A 143 -21.47 4.49 19.00
N ASP A 144 -20.50 4.22 18.13
CA ASP A 144 -19.68 5.21 17.44
C ASP A 144 -20.19 5.57 16.04
N TRP A 145 -21.31 5.00 15.60
CA TRP A 145 -21.86 5.26 14.27
C TRP A 145 -22.38 6.69 14.15
N SER A 146 -22.11 7.30 13.00
CA SER A 146 -22.66 8.61 12.66
C SER A 146 -24.15 8.50 12.28
N ASN A 147 -24.80 9.66 12.22
CA ASN A 147 -26.18 9.76 11.74
C ASN A 147 -26.30 9.30 10.26
N VAL A 148 -25.23 9.47 9.47
CA VAL A 148 -25.14 9.02 8.08
C VAL A 148 -25.10 7.49 8.02
N LEU A 149 -24.29 6.84 8.84
CA LEU A 149 -24.21 5.38 8.89
C LEU A 149 -25.55 4.75 9.31
N PHE A 150 -26.25 5.34 10.29
CA PHE A 150 -27.59 4.91 10.66
C PHE A 150 -28.61 5.12 9.53
N ALA A 151 -28.56 6.24 8.80
CA ALA A 151 -29.43 6.47 7.66
C ALA A 151 -29.21 5.43 6.54
N ILE A 152 -27.94 5.08 6.26
CA ILE A 152 -27.57 4.02 5.31
C ILE A 152 -28.10 2.66 5.79
N TYR A 153 -27.89 2.34 7.07
CA TYR A 153 -28.36 1.11 7.67
C TYR A 153 -29.89 0.97 7.59
N ASN A 154 -30.61 2.06 7.81
CA ASN A 154 -32.07 2.15 7.72
C ASN A 154 -32.61 2.25 6.29
N LYS A 155 -31.74 2.18 5.26
CA LYS A 155 -32.11 2.24 3.84
C LYS A 155 -32.85 3.52 3.46
N ASP A 156 -32.51 4.65 4.09
CA ASP A 156 -33.11 5.96 3.82
C ASP A 156 -32.13 6.87 3.06
N LEU A 157 -32.14 6.76 1.73
CA LEU A 157 -31.32 7.61 0.86
C LEU A 157 -31.60 9.11 1.06
N ARG A 158 -32.84 9.51 1.39
CA ARG A 158 -33.19 10.93 1.53
C ARG A 158 -32.57 11.49 2.80
N ALA A 159 -32.55 10.73 3.88
CA ALA A 159 -31.82 11.09 5.10
C ALA A 159 -30.29 11.17 4.84
N VAL A 160 -29.72 10.21 4.09
CA VAL A 160 -28.29 10.26 3.71
C VAL A 160 -27.97 11.55 2.94
N ARG A 161 -28.79 11.89 1.92
CA ARG A 161 -28.66 13.13 1.15
C ARG A 161 -28.86 14.38 2.00
N TYR A 162 -29.80 14.37 2.94
CA TYR A 162 -30.01 15.48 3.88
C TYR A 162 -28.75 15.75 4.71
N PHE A 163 -28.12 14.73 5.28
CA PHE A 163 -26.89 14.90 6.06
C PHE A 163 -25.72 15.39 5.19
N ILE A 164 -25.53 14.80 4.01
CA ILE A 164 -24.35 15.05 3.17
C ILE A 164 -24.48 16.34 2.35
N GLU A 165 -25.62 16.57 1.69
CA GLU A 165 -25.82 17.70 0.76
C GLU A 165 -26.31 18.97 1.49
N HIS A 166 -27.22 18.83 2.45
CA HIS A 166 -27.80 19.99 3.16
C HIS A 166 -27.04 20.37 4.41
N LEU A 167 -26.86 19.43 5.35
CA LEU A 167 -26.12 19.69 6.58
C LEU A 167 -24.60 19.73 6.36
N ARG A 168 -24.13 19.34 5.16
CA ARG A 168 -22.72 19.36 4.78
C ARG A 168 -21.86 18.62 5.81
N TYR A 169 -22.35 17.48 6.28
CA TYR A 169 -21.54 16.60 7.09
C TYR A 169 -20.31 16.19 6.30
N HIS A 170 -19.14 16.26 6.94
CA HIS A 170 -17.88 15.87 6.34
C HIS A 170 -17.97 14.46 5.76
N ARG A 171 -17.93 14.32 4.44
CA ARG A 171 -18.25 13.07 3.73
C ARG A 171 -17.42 11.91 4.25
N ARG A 172 -16.09 11.98 4.10
CA ARG A 172 -15.12 10.95 4.53
C ARG A 172 -15.24 10.55 6.01
N LEU A 173 -15.30 11.51 6.94
CA LEU A 173 -15.36 11.22 8.38
C LEU A 173 -16.74 10.76 8.85
N SER A 174 -17.82 11.29 8.27
CA SER A 174 -19.19 10.91 8.63
C SER A 174 -19.56 9.53 8.09
N THR A 175 -18.97 9.08 6.99
CA THR A 175 -19.21 7.76 6.41
C THR A 175 -18.24 6.70 6.92
N ARG A 176 -17.28 7.07 7.77
CA ARG A 176 -16.23 6.19 8.28
C ARG A 176 -16.62 5.57 9.63
N LYS A 177 -16.22 4.31 9.82
CA LYS A 177 -16.19 3.65 11.13
C LYS A 177 -15.13 4.29 12.02
N ARG A 178 -15.51 4.81 13.21
CA ARG A 178 -14.58 5.57 14.06
C ARG A 178 -13.59 4.66 14.78
N LYS A 179 -14.07 3.58 15.38
CA LYS A 179 -13.24 2.54 16.00
C LYS A 179 -12.81 1.54 14.93
N LEU A 180 -11.55 1.62 14.53
CA LEU A 180 -10.92 0.57 13.71
C LEU A 180 -10.86 -0.72 14.52
N GLY A 181 -11.23 -1.85 13.91
CA GLY A 181 -10.81 -3.15 14.41
C GLY A 181 -9.29 -3.30 14.33
N MET A 182 -8.72 -4.21 15.12
CA MET A 182 -7.25 -4.40 15.19
C MET A 182 -6.63 -4.75 13.83
N ASP A 183 -7.38 -5.43 12.96
CA ASP A 183 -6.94 -5.82 11.61
C ASP A 183 -7.56 -4.97 10.49
N GLU A 184 -8.37 -3.94 10.84
CA GLU A 184 -9.02 -3.09 9.84
C GLU A 184 -8.08 -1.97 9.38
N THR A 185 -7.85 -1.92 8.07
CA THR A 185 -7.16 -0.82 7.41
C THR A 185 -8.00 0.46 7.43
N ILE A 186 -7.33 1.61 7.24
CA ILE A 186 -8.03 2.89 7.10
C ILE A 186 -9.05 2.89 5.94
N TYR A 187 -8.70 2.21 4.84
CA TYR A 187 -9.56 2.07 3.66
C TYR A 187 -10.81 1.24 3.94
N GLU A 188 -10.73 0.19 4.77
CA GLU A 188 -11.90 -0.58 5.18
C GLU A 188 -12.86 0.25 6.02
N ALA A 189 -12.33 1.09 6.90
CA ALA A 189 -13.15 1.98 7.70
C ALA A 189 -13.81 3.08 6.86
N GLU A 190 -13.11 3.61 5.85
CA GLU A 190 -13.65 4.61 4.93
C GLU A 190 -14.69 4.02 3.97
N ALA A 191 -14.44 2.80 3.48
CA ALA A 191 -15.39 2.04 2.67
C ALA A 191 -16.58 1.49 3.48
N PHE A 192 -16.61 1.65 4.81
CA PHE A 192 -17.61 1.01 5.67
C PHE A 192 -19.05 1.39 5.31
N CYS A 193 -19.30 2.64 4.91
CA CYS A 193 -20.61 3.05 4.39
C CYS A 193 -21.08 2.23 3.17
N LEU A 194 -20.16 1.92 2.25
CA LEU A 194 -20.41 1.07 1.09
C LEU A 194 -20.65 -0.36 1.54
N ILE A 195 -19.90 -0.85 2.53
CA ILE A 195 -20.09 -2.19 3.12
C ILE A 195 -21.50 -2.34 3.71
N ILE A 196 -22.01 -1.33 4.43
CA ILE A 196 -23.39 -1.35 4.93
C ILE A 196 -24.39 -1.38 3.77
N ALA A 197 -24.22 -0.53 2.75
CA ALA A 197 -25.09 -0.51 1.57
C ALA A 197 -25.10 -1.86 0.82
N ILE A 198 -23.93 -2.49 0.70
CA ILE A 198 -23.70 -3.79 0.06
C ILE A 198 -24.30 -4.94 0.87
N SER A 199 -24.17 -4.91 2.19
CA SER A 199 -24.85 -5.83 3.11
C SER A 199 -26.37 -5.70 2.98
N ASN A 200 -26.86 -4.47 2.87
CA ASN A 200 -28.28 -4.16 2.70
C ASN A 200 -28.82 -4.47 1.29
N GLN A 201 -27.92 -4.72 0.32
CA GLN A 201 -28.20 -4.82 -1.11
C GLN A 201 -29.03 -3.62 -1.61
N ASP A 202 -28.73 -2.42 -1.10
CA ASP A 202 -29.43 -1.19 -1.46
C ASP A 202 -28.75 -0.52 -2.67
N GLN A 203 -29.38 -0.66 -3.84
CA GLN A 203 -28.86 -0.13 -5.11
C GLN A 203 -28.77 1.39 -5.10
N ALA A 204 -29.78 2.06 -4.58
CA ALA A 204 -29.90 3.51 -4.65
C ALA A 204 -28.85 4.18 -3.76
N ILE A 205 -28.64 3.62 -2.56
CA ILE A 205 -27.60 4.12 -1.64
C ILE A 205 -26.20 3.78 -2.15
N LEU A 206 -25.96 2.57 -2.66
CA LEU A 206 -24.65 2.24 -3.22
C LEU A 206 -24.31 3.14 -4.42
N ASP A 207 -25.25 3.34 -5.35
CA ASP A 207 -25.06 4.20 -6.52
C ASP A 207 -24.77 5.64 -6.10
N TYR A 208 -25.56 6.20 -5.17
CA TYR A 208 -25.34 7.54 -4.62
C TYR A 208 -23.97 7.68 -3.94
N LEU A 209 -23.63 6.79 -3.00
CA LEU A 209 -22.35 6.85 -2.28
C LEU A 209 -21.18 6.67 -3.24
N TRP A 210 -21.25 5.70 -4.14
CA TRP A 210 -20.17 5.43 -5.09
C TRP A 210 -20.00 6.53 -6.13
N SER A 211 -21.07 7.27 -6.45
CA SER A 211 -21.01 8.44 -7.34
C SER A 211 -20.26 9.64 -6.76
N MET A 212 -19.93 9.64 -5.45
CA MET A 212 -19.01 10.58 -4.82
C MET A 212 -17.56 10.23 -5.21
N ASN A 213 -17.26 10.34 -6.50
CA ASN A 213 -16.02 9.88 -7.11
C ASN A 213 -14.77 10.48 -6.45
N GLU A 214 -14.91 11.65 -5.82
CA GLU A 214 -13.84 12.32 -5.11
C GLU A 214 -13.39 11.63 -3.80
N LEU A 215 -14.20 10.72 -3.25
CA LEU A 215 -13.87 9.98 -2.02
C LEU A 215 -13.11 8.68 -2.29
N TRP A 216 -13.24 8.15 -3.50
CA TRP A 216 -12.90 6.76 -3.78
C TRP A 216 -11.65 6.67 -4.63
N ASP A 217 -10.75 5.80 -4.19
CA ASP A 217 -9.53 5.48 -4.93
C ASP A 217 -9.46 3.98 -5.28
N TYR A 218 -8.30 3.58 -5.80
CA TYR A 218 -8.09 2.20 -6.20
C TYR A 218 -8.11 1.23 -5.02
N GLU A 219 -7.62 1.64 -3.84
CA GLU A 219 -7.61 0.78 -2.65
C GLU A 219 -9.04 0.59 -2.11
N HIS A 220 -9.84 1.65 -2.10
CA HIS A 220 -11.28 1.55 -1.78
C HIS A 220 -12.01 0.61 -2.74
N LEU A 221 -11.76 0.74 -4.05
CA LEU A 221 -12.36 -0.14 -5.05
C LEU A 221 -12.00 -1.61 -4.80
N LYS A 222 -10.74 -1.92 -4.46
CA LYS A 222 -10.34 -3.30 -4.12
C LYS A 222 -11.09 -3.84 -2.91
N VAL A 223 -11.19 -3.07 -1.83
CA VAL A 223 -11.93 -3.45 -0.61
C VAL A 223 -13.38 -3.76 -0.95
N VAL A 224 -14.03 -2.86 -1.70
CA VAL A 224 -15.44 -3.00 -2.07
C VAL A 224 -15.68 -4.21 -2.97
N LEU A 225 -14.83 -4.41 -3.99
CA LEU A 225 -14.87 -5.60 -4.84
C LEU A 225 -14.67 -6.88 -4.02
N GLN A 226 -13.66 -6.90 -3.13
CA GLN A 226 -13.40 -8.03 -2.25
C GLN A 226 -14.61 -8.37 -1.39
N VAL A 227 -15.26 -7.38 -0.78
CA VAL A 227 -16.48 -7.60 0.04
C VAL A 227 -17.60 -8.19 -0.81
N ILE A 228 -17.85 -7.66 -2.02
CA ILE A 228 -18.88 -8.23 -2.90
C ILE A 228 -18.55 -9.68 -3.26
N PHE A 229 -17.32 -9.98 -3.68
CA PHE A 229 -16.94 -11.32 -4.11
C PHE A 229 -16.87 -12.35 -2.98
N THR A 230 -16.54 -11.92 -1.76
CA THR A 230 -16.34 -12.85 -0.63
C THR A 230 -17.59 -13.00 0.24
N ARG A 231 -18.46 -11.98 0.33
CA ARG A 231 -19.56 -11.98 1.30
C ARG A 231 -20.94 -12.16 0.67
N ASN A 232 -21.24 -11.54 -0.48
CA ASN A 232 -22.63 -11.49 -0.97
C ASN A 232 -22.84 -11.95 -2.42
N LEU A 233 -21.81 -11.97 -3.27
CA LEU A 233 -21.89 -12.23 -4.70
C LEU A 233 -23.04 -11.44 -5.38
N TRP A 234 -23.17 -10.15 -5.02
CA TRP A 234 -24.30 -9.32 -5.43
C TRP A 234 -24.12 -8.71 -6.83
N THR A 235 -24.87 -9.25 -7.79
CA THR A 235 -24.79 -8.87 -9.21
C THR A 235 -25.13 -7.41 -9.49
N GLU A 236 -26.19 -6.87 -8.89
CA GLU A 236 -26.56 -5.45 -9.12
C GLU A 236 -25.54 -4.50 -8.49
N GLY A 237 -24.93 -4.87 -7.37
CA GLY A 237 -23.81 -4.12 -6.80
C GLY A 237 -22.61 -4.08 -7.74
N MET A 238 -22.27 -5.20 -8.38
CA MET A 238 -21.23 -5.22 -9.42
C MET A 238 -21.57 -4.36 -10.63
N LYS A 239 -22.86 -4.30 -11.00
CA LYS A 239 -23.31 -3.42 -12.09
C LYS A 239 -23.11 -1.96 -11.77
N ILE A 240 -23.51 -1.54 -10.58
CA ILE A 240 -23.33 -0.17 -10.09
C ILE A 240 -21.84 0.19 -10.08
N LEU A 241 -20.99 -0.63 -9.46
CA LEU A 241 -19.56 -0.32 -9.36
C LEU A 241 -18.89 -0.21 -10.73
N LEU A 242 -18.81 -1.31 -11.49
CA LEU A 242 -18.06 -1.30 -12.76
C LEU A 242 -18.72 -0.46 -13.85
N GLY A 243 -20.03 -0.21 -13.75
CA GLY A 243 -20.76 0.65 -14.68
C GLY A 243 -20.70 2.14 -14.34
N SER A 244 -20.26 2.49 -13.13
CA SER A 244 -20.21 3.88 -12.67
C SER A 244 -19.11 4.69 -13.33
N GLU A 245 -19.34 6.00 -13.43
CA GLU A 245 -18.31 6.95 -13.82
C GLU A 245 -17.15 6.98 -12.81
N ALA A 246 -17.43 6.83 -11.51
CA ALA A 246 -16.39 6.79 -10.46
C ALA A 246 -15.36 5.67 -10.67
N THR A 247 -15.80 4.44 -10.99
CA THR A 247 -14.85 3.35 -11.29
C THR A 247 -14.11 3.57 -12.60
N GLN A 248 -14.73 4.23 -13.58
CA GLN A 248 -14.04 4.59 -14.82
C GLN A 248 -12.97 5.67 -14.56
N ASP A 249 -13.26 6.68 -13.75
CA ASP A 249 -12.32 7.72 -13.33
C ASP A 249 -11.14 7.09 -12.55
N ILE A 250 -11.44 6.23 -11.56
CA ILE A 250 -10.41 5.47 -10.83
C ILE A 250 -9.56 4.65 -11.80
N TYR A 251 -10.19 3.86 -12.67
CA TYR A 251 -9.46 3.03 -13.63
C TYR A 251 -8.61 3.87 -14.57
N ASN A 252 -9.14 4.99 -15.05
CA ASN A 252 -8.44 5.92 -15.92
C ASN A 252 -7.19 6.47 -15.22
N SER A 253 -7.28 6.80 -13.92
CA SER A 253 -6.15 7.30 -13.12
C SER A 253 -5.00 6.30 -12.93
N LEU A 254 -5.25 5.00 -13.16
CA LEU A 254 -4.26 3.94 -12.98
C LEU A 254 -3.17 4.00 -14.06
N SER A 255 -1.93 3.67 -13.65
CA SER A 255 -0.85 3.38 -14.59
C SER A 255 -1.20 2.17 -15.48
N TYR A 256 -0.51 1.99 -16.60
CA TYR A 256 -0.71 0.83 -17.45
C TYR A 256 -0.53 -0.51 -16.70
N ALA A 257 0.47 -0.59 -15.82
CA ALA A 257 0.70 -1.77 -14.99
C ALA A 257 -0.45 -2.02 -14.00
N GLU A 258 -0.95 -0.98 -13.33
CA GLU A 258 -2.09 -1.07 -12.43
C GLU A 258 -3.40 -1.39 -13.17
N LYS A 259 -3.64 -0.83 -14.36
CA LYS A 259 -4.78 -1.18 -15.22
C LYS A 259 -4.76 -2.66 -15.58
N LYS A 260 -3.59 -3.17 -15.97
CA LYS A 260 -3.39 -4.59 -16.26
C LYS A 260 -3.64 -5.44 -15.02
N GLN A 261 -3.09 -5.05 -13.86
CA GLN A 261 -3.30 -5.75 -12.59
C GLN A 261 -4.79 -5.76 -12.20
N PHE A 262 -5.49 -4.63 -12.30
CA PHE A 262 -6.93 -4.54 -12.05
C PHE A 262 -7.72 -5.51 -12.93
N MET A 263 -7.44 -5.52 -14.25
CA MET A 263 -8.10 -6.46 -15.16
C MET A 263 -7.74 -7.91 -14.83
N LEU A 264 -6.50 -8.21 -14.47
CA LEU A 264 -6.08 -9.56 -14.05
C LEU A 264 -6.80 -10.01 -12.78
N GLU A 265 -6.92 -9.15 -11.77
CA GLU A 265 -7.69 -9.45 -10.55
C GLU A 265 -9.16 -9.71 -10.88
N LEU A 266 -9.75 -8.86 -11.74
CA LEU A 266 -11.13 -9.03 -12.18
C LEU A 266 -11.34 -10.37 -12.90
N PHE A 267 -10.44 -10.73 -13.83
CA PHE A 267 -10.57 -11.93 -14.66
C PHE A 267 -10.11 -13.24 -14.01
N TYR A 268 -9.11 -13.22 -13.14
CA TYR A 268 -8.57 -14.45 -12.54
C TYR A 268 -8.98 -14.65 -11.09
N ARG A 269 -8.94 -13.58 -10.27
CA ARG A 269 -9.24 -13.70 -8.83
C ARG A 269 -10.75 -13.81 -8.61
N TYR A 270 -11.49 -12.88 -9.18
CA TYR A 270 -12.91 -12.73 -8.89
C TYR A 270 -13.81 -13.56 -9.81
N LEU A 271 -13.52 -13.58 -11.11
CA LEU A 271 -14.32 -14.31 -12.08
C LEU A 271 -14.34 -15.82 -11.85
N HIS A 272 -13.29 -16.48 -11.33
CA HIS A 272 -13.30 -17.95 -11.23
C HIS A 272 -14.46 -18.48 -10.35
N TYR A 273 -14.69 -17.82 -9.22
CA TYR A 273 -15.68 -18.22 -8.20
C TYR A 273 -17.04 -17.52 -8.35
N ALA A 274 -17.16 -16.55 -9.25
CA ALA A 274 -18.38 -15.77 -9.40
C ALA A 274 -19.54 -16.57 -10.04
N PRO A 275 -20.79 -16.26 -9.67
CA PRO A 275 -22.00 -16.65 -10.40
C PRO A 275 -21.96 -16.28 -11.89
N HIS A 276 -22.70 -17.02 -12.73
CA HIS A 276 -22.70 -16.83 -14.18
C HIS A 276 -23.12 -15.43 -14.63
N ASP A 277 -24.09 -14.82 -13.96
CA ASP A 277 -24.58 -13.47 -14.24
C ASP A 277 -23.53 -12.39 -13.93
N ILE A 278 -22.78 -12.52 -12.83
CA ILE A 278 -21.62 -11.65 -12.57
C ILE A 278 -20.53 -11.88 -13.62
N LYS A 279 -20.27 -13.13 -14.00
CA LYS A 279 -19.29 -13.46 -15.05
C LYS A 279 -19.63 -12.80 -16.37
N ASP A 280 -20.89 -12.94 -16.80
CA ASP A 280 -21.39 -12.38 -18.04
C ASP A 280 -21.35 -10.86 -18.01
N TYR A 281 -21.70 -10.24 -16.87
CA TYR A 281 -21.64 -8.80 -16.72
C TYR A 281 -20.21 -8.25 -16.73
N ILE A 282 -19.27 -8.84 -15.98
CA ILE A 282 -17.85 -8.44 -16.01
C ILE A 282 -17.33 -8.54 -17.44
N LYS A 283 -17.61 -9.65 -18.13
CA LYS A 283 -17.19 -9.81 -19.53
C LYS A 283 -17.77 -8.69 -20.38
N GLN A 284 -19.07 -8.39 -20.26
CA GLN A 284 -19.75 -7.33 -21.00
C GLN A 284 -19.14 -5.95 -20.73
N VAL A 285 -19.04 -5.53 -19.46
CA VAL A 285 -18.53 -4.20 -19.10
C VAL A 285 -17.05 -4.04 -19.47
N SER A 286 -16.28 -5.12 -19.40
CA SER A 286 -14.88 -5.12 -19.85
C SER A 286 -14.73 -4.90 -21.37
N LEU A 287 -15.80 -5.11 -22.16
CA LEU A 287 -15.77 -4.79 -23.60
C LEU A 287 -15.92 -3.30 -23.85
N GLU A 288 -16.45 -2.54 -22.89
CA GLU A 288 -16.76 -1.12 -23.03
C GLU A 288 -15.54 -0.25 -22.67
N SER A 289 -15.49 0.99 -23.18
CA SER A 289 -14.46 1.96 -22.78
C SER A 289 -14.71 2.40 -21.32
N PRO A 290 -13.68 2.52 -20.47
CA PRO A 290 -12.24 2.51 -20.77
C PRO A 290 -11.53 1.16 -20.68
N TYR A 291 -12.22 0.07 -20.29
CA TYR A 291 -11.60 -1.24 -20.04
C TYR A 291 -11.17 -1.99 -21.30
N SER A 292 -11.87 -1.72 -22.40
CA SER A 292 -11.82 -2.46 -23.68
C SER A 292 -10.41 -2.82 -24.16
N LEU A 293 -9.44 -1.88 -24.13
CA LEU A 293 -8.12 -2.15 -24.68
C LEU A 293 -7.33 -3.19 -23.86
N ILE A 294 -7.28 -3.04 -22.53
CA ILE A 294 -6.58 -3.98 -21.64
C ILE A 294 -7.34 -5.31 -21.55
N ALA A 295 -8.67 -5.26 -21.60
CA ALA A 295 -9.49 -6.47 -21.73
C ALA A 295 -9.15 -7.24 -23.02
N MET A 296 -8.95 -6.56 -24.16
CA MET A 296 -8.53 -7.20 -25.40
C MET A 296 -7.18 -7.91 -25.25
N GLU A 297 -6.19 -7.24 -24.65
CA GLU A 297 -4.89 -7.83 -24.38
C GLU A 297 -5.03 -9.12 -23.58
N HIS A 298 -5.81 -9.07 -22.50
CA HIS A 298 -6.09 -10.22 -21.65
C HIS A 298 -6.78 -11.34 -22.42
N ILE A 299 -7.88 -11.06 -23.11
CA ILE A 299 -8.67 -12.04 -23.88
C ILE A 299 -7.82 -12.68 -24.99
N MET A 300 -6.88 -11.93 -25.57
CA MET A 300 -5.92 -12.47 -26.54
C MET A 300 -4.90 -13.43 -25.91
N THR A 301 -4.67 -13.38 -24.60
CA THR A 301 -3.84 -14.37 -23.90
C THR A 301 -4.58 -15.68 -23.59
N GLU A 302 -5.91 -15.67 -23.54
CA GLU A 302 -6.73 -16.86 -23.29
C GLU A 302 -6.79 -17.80 -24.51
N ASN A 303 -6.82 -19.11 -24.29
CA ASN A 303 -6.97 -20.13 -25.34
C ASN A 303 -8.44 -20.58 -25.57
N ASP A 304 -9.44 -19.83 -25.09
CA ASP A 304 -10.86 -20.17 -25.24
C ASP A 304 -11.39 -19.75 -26.63
N PRO A 305 -11.95 -20.66 -27.44
CA PRO A 305 -12.60 -20.31 -28.71
C PRO A 305 -13.71 -19.24 -28.58
N ASN A 306 -14.35 -19.09 -27.42
CA ASN A 306 -15.34 -18.02 -27.22
C ASN A 306 -14.70 -16.62 -27.18
N SER A 307 -13.42 -16.52 -26.78
CA SER A 307 -12.64 -15.28 -26.74
C SER A 307 -12.53 -14.62 -28.12
N ILE A 308 -12.65 -15.41 -29.21
CA ILE A 308 -12.73 -14.93 -30.60
C ILE A 308 -13.88 -13.94 -30.81
N GLN A 309 -15.07 -14.29 -30.33
CA GLN A 309 -16.26 -13.44 -30.51
C GLN A 309 -16.12 -12.17 -29.67
N PHE A 310 -15.58 -12.29 -28.46
CA PHE A 310 -15.33 -11.15 -27.59
C PHE A 310 -14.33 -10.16 -28.20
N ILE A 311 -13.23 -10.61 -28.80
CA ILE A 311 -12.27 -9.71 -29.48
C ILE A 311 -12.95 -8.89 -30.58
N ASP A 312 -13.86 -9.52 -31.34
CA ASP A 312 -14.63 -8.85 -32.37
C ASP A 312 -15.56 -7.77 -31.83
N ASP A 313 -16.14 -8.00 -30.65
CA ASP A 313 -17.00 -7.05 -29.97
C ASP A 313 -16.18 -5.91 -29.36
N VAL A 314 -15.06 -6.21 -28.68
CA VAL A 314 -14.13 -5.24 -28.05
C VAL A 314 -13.61 -4.22 -29.07
N MET A 315 -13.22 -4.66 -30.28
CA MET A 315 -12.74 -3.74 -31.33
C MET A 315 -13.77 -2.65 -31.70
N ASN A 316 -15.07 -2.84 -31.43
CA ASN A 316 -16.06 -1.81 -31.70
C ASN A 316 -16.12 -0.70 -30.63
N TYR A 317 -15.53 -0.93 -29.46
CA TYR A 317 -15.53 -0.02 -28.31
C TYR A 317 -14.18 0.67 -28.07
N VAL A 318 -13.08 0.14 -28.61
CA VAL A 318 -11.77 0.79 -28.55
C VAL A 318 -11.79 2.08 -29.38
N THR A 319 -11.52 3.21 -28.72
CA THR A 319 -11.45 4.54 -29.34
C THR A 319 -10.03 4.86 -29.81
N VAL A 320 -9.88 5.87 -30.68
CA VAL A 320 -8.54 6.31 -31.13
C VAL A 320 -7.80 6.98 -29.97
N GLU A 321 -8.55 7.65 -29.10
CA GLU A 321 -8.10 8.34 -27.91
C GLU A 321 -7.56 7.35 -26.86
N ASP A 322 -8.31 6.28 -26.56
CA ASP A 322 -7.87 5.21 -25.63
C ASP A 322 -6.60 4.53 -26.14
N TYR A 323 -6.54 4.28 -27.46
CA TYR A 323 -5.36 3.71 -28.09
C TYR A 323 -4.16 4.66 -28.04
N ALA A 324 -4.34 5.95 -28.35
CA ALA A 324 -3.28 6.95 -28.32
C ALA A 324 -2.70 7.12 -26.91
N LYS A 325 -3.56 7.20 -25.89
CA LYS A 325 -3.16 7.25 -24.48
C LYS A 325 -2.30 6.04 -24.13
N MET A 326 -2.77 4.83 -24.41
CA MET A 326 -2.02 3.60 -24.11
C MET A 326 -0.71 3.50 -24.90
N LYS A 327 -0.72 3.89 -26.18
CA LYS A 327 0.45 3.86 -27.05
C LYS A 327 1.55 4.83 -26.61
N TYR A 328 1.20 6.02 -26.14
CA TYR A 328 2.17 7.07 -25.83
C TYR A 328 2.49 7.21 -24.33
N GLU A 329 1.53 6.96 -23.42
CA GLU A 329 1.76 7.06 -21.96
C GLU A 329 2.49 5.85 -21.40
N ALA A 330 2.11 4.63 -21.82
CA ALA A 330 2.78 3.41 -21.39
C ALA A 330 4.13 3.17 -22.11
N ASP A 331 4.49 4.09 -23.02
CA ASP A 331 5.71 4.11 -23.83
C ASP A 331 5.99 2.75 -24.51
N ILE A 332 7.25 2.31 -24.49
CA ILE A 332 7.70 1.06 -25.09
C ILE A 332 6.99 -0.15 -24.45
N ASN A 333 6.52 -0.07 -23.20
CA ASN A 333 5.97 -1.22 -22.50
C ASN A 333 4.67 -1.70 -23.16
N PHE A 334 3.65 -0.88 -23.33
CA PHE A 334 2.40 -1.32 -23.98
C PHE A 334 2.64 -1.89 -25.39
N LEU A 335 3.38 -1.18 -26.26
CA LEU A 335 3.63 -1.68 -27.61
C LEU A 335 4.42 -2.99 -27.63
N LYS A 336 5.35 -3.15 -26.69
CA LYS A 336 6.13 -4.37 -26.53
C LYS A 336 5.23 -5.52 -26.07
N ASP A 337 4.42 -5.31 -25.04
CA ASP A 337 3.43 -6.26 -24.53
C ASP A 337 2.48 -6.68 -25.65
N TRP A 338 1.88 -5.69 -26.31
CA TRP A 338 0.93 -5.84 -27.40
C TRP A 338 1.49 -6.66 -28.56
N ASN A 339 2.63 -6.22 -29.13
CA ASN A 339 3.23 -6.88 -30.30
C ASN A 339 3.48 -8.35 -30.06
N ALA A 340 3.75 -8.63 -28.82
CA ALA A 340 4.27 -9.87 -28.44
C ALA A 340 3.04 -10.75 -28.07
N ILE A 341 2.02 -10.25 -27.34
CA ILE A 341 0.71 -10.94 -27.18
C ILE A 341 0.11 -11.24 -28.56
N TYR A 342 0.27 -10.32 -29.52
CA TYR A 342 -0.12 -10.53 -30.90
C TYR A 342 0.68 -11.65 -31.58
N THR A 343 2.00 -11.74 -31.35
CA THR A 343 2.87 -12.80 -31.88
C THR A 343 2.48 -14.18 -31.33
N GLN A 344 2.15 -14.23 -30.05
CA GLN A 344 1.48 -15.35 -29.40
C GLN A 344 0.22 -15.79 -30.14
N PHE A 345 -0.64 -14.81 -30.38
CA PHE A 345 -1.99 -15.01 -30.84
C PHE A 345 -2.01 -15.55 -32.28
N ILE A 346 -1.10 -15.08 -33.14
CA ILE A 346 -0.92 -15.60 -34.50
C ILE A 346 -0.33 -17.02 -34.55
N ALA A 347 0.38 -17.47 -33.51
CA ALA A 347 1.02 -18.77 -33.48
C ALA A 347 0.04 -19.92 -33.19
N ARG A 348 -1.23 -19.60 -32.90
CA ARG A 348 -2.31 -20.55 -32.62
C ARG A 348 -2.93 -21.12 -33.92
N THR A 349 -4.11 -21.73 -33.83
CA THR A 349 -4.81 -22.39 -34.96
C THR A 349 -5.18 -21.43 -36.10
N ASP A 350 -5.52 -21.98 -37.27
CA ASP A 350 -5.88 -21.21 -38.48
C ASP A 350 -7.02 -20.20 -38.29
N GLU A 351 -7.93 -20.43 -37.33
CA GLU A 351 -9.02 -19.51 -37.01
C GLU A 351 -8.51 -18.25 -36.29
N TRP A 352 -7.58 -18.42 -35.34
CA TRP A 352 -6.92 -17.30 -34.65
C TRP A 352 -6.13 -16.42 -35.60
N VAL A 353 -5.49 -17.01 -36.62
CA VAL A 353 -4.77 -16.26 -37.66
C VAL A 353 -5.70 -15.30 -38.41
N LYS A 354 -6.96 -15.66 -38.65
CA LYS A 354 -7.93 -14.78 -39.31
C LYS A 354 -8.28 -13.58 -38.44
N ILE A 355 -8.52 -13.79 -37.15
CA ILE A 355 -8.83 -12.73 -36.19
C ILE A 355 -7.62 -11.85 -35.97
N ALA A 356 -6.43 -12.44 -35.85
CA ALA A 356 -5.19 -11.69 -35.72
C ALA A 356 -5.00 -10.72 -36.91
N LYS A 357 -5.27 -11.17 -38.14
CA LYS A 357 -5.27 -10.27 -39.30
C LYS A 357 -6.30 -9.14 -39.19
N LYS A 358 -7.47 -9.42 -38.63
CA LYS A 358 -8.53 -8.42 -38.38
C LYS A 358 -8.09 -7.41 -37.32
N VAL A 359 -7.59 -7.88 -36.18
CA VAL A 359 -7.02 -7.08 -35.08
C VAL A 359 -5.88 -6.22 -35.61
N LYS A 360 -4.92 -6.78 -36.34
CA LYS A 360 -3.82 -6.00 -36.93
C LYS A 360 -4.33 -4.92 -37.87
N LYS A 361 -5.31 -5.24 -38.72
CA LYS A 361 -5.93 -4.25 -39.62
C LYS A 361 -6.64 -3.15 -38.81
N PHE A 362 -7.30 -3.51 -37.71
CA PHE A 362 -7.96 -2.59 -36.80
C PHE A 362 -6.96 -1.62 -36.15
N PHE A 363 -5.85 -2.11 -35.58
CA PHE A 363 -4.80 -1.25 -35.05
C PHE A 363 -4.13 -0.39 -36.12
N SER A 364 -3.90 -0.92 -37.33
CA SER A 364 -3.42 -0.09 -38.44
C SER A 364 -4.42 0.99 -38.87
N SER A 365 -5.73 0.73 -38.74
CA SER A 365 -6.74 1.79 -38.94
C SER A 365 -6.73 2.81 -37.81
N LEU A 366 -6.54 2.41 -36.56
CA LEU A 366 -6.38 3.33 -35.43
C LEU A 366 -5.14 4.21 -35.62
N ASP A 367 -4.00 3.63 -36.02
CA ASP A 367 -2.79 4.39 -36.38
C ASP A 367 -3.08 5.41 -37.50
N SER A 368 -3.79 4.98 -38.56
CA SER A 368 -4.14 5.86 -39.68
C SER A 368 -5.15 6.94 -39.31
N GLU A 369 -6.04 6.69 -38.34
CA GLU A 369 -6.98 7.67 -37.82
C GLU A 369 -6.27 8.65 -36.88
N MET A 370 -5.38 8.15 -36.03
CA MET A 370 -4.52 8.92 -35.15
C MET A 370 -3.61 9.87 -35.94
N GLU A 371 -3.01 9.44 -37.05
CA GLU A 371 -2.24 10.29 -37.97
C GLU A 371 -3.07 11.44 -38.60
N LYS A 372 -4.39 11.30 -38.69
CA LYS A 372 -5.29 12.35 -39.17
C LYS A 372 -5.69 13.31 -38.06
N THR A 373 -5.52 12.93 -36.80
CA THR A 373 -5.75 13.84 -35.68
C THR A 373 -4.68 14.94 -35.70
N PRO A 374 -5.03 16.19 -35.38
CA PRO A 374 -4.06 17.27 -35.32
C PRO A 374 -3.04 17.10 -34.18
N ILE A 375 -3.37 16.30 -33.16
CA ILE A 375 -2.70 16.30 -31.86
C ILE A 375 -1.81 15.07 -31.62
N PHE A 376 -2.15 13.90 -32.20
CA PHE A 376 -1.53 12.62 -31.81
C PHE A 376 -0.71 11.94 -32.91
N LYS A 377 -0.11 12.70 -33.84
CA LYS A 377 0.60 12.07 -34.99
C LYS A 377 1.86 11.32 -34.56
N THR A 378 2.57 11.84 -33.58
CA THR A 378 3.81 11.25 -33.07
C THR A 378 3.87 11.33 -31.54
N LYS A 379 4.75 10.52 -30.94
CA LYS A 379 5.04 10.62 -29.49
C LYS A 379 5.49 12.04 -29.11
N LYS A 380 6.26 12.69 -29.99
CA LYS A 380 6.71 14.07 -29.82
C LYS A 380 5.55 15.06 -29.85
N ASP A 381 4.58 14.89 -30.75
CA ASP A 381 3.40 15.76 -30.79
C ASP A 381 2.54 15.59 -29.53
N TYR A 382 2.43 14.36 -29.01
CA TYR A 382 1.78 14.10 -27.72
C TYR A 382 2.50 14.75 -26.55
N GLU A 383 3.83 14.62 -26.50
CA GLU A 383 4.68 15.27 -25.49
C GLU A 383 4.58 16.80 -25.57
N GLU A 384 4.73 17.39 -26.76
CA GLU A 384 4.57 18.83 -26.98
C GLU A 384 3.15 19.32 -26.63
N PHE A 385 2.13 18.48 -26.82
CA PHE A 385 0.77 18.82 -26.43
C PHE A 385 0.61 18.85 -24.91
N LEU A 386 1.17 17.87 -24.20
CA LEU A 386 1.17 17.89 -22.73
C LEU A 386 1.98 19.05 -22.18
N ASP A 387 3.11 19.37 -22.80
CA ASP A 387 3.90 20.56 -22.47
C ASP A 387 3.09 21.85 -22.65
N LYS A 388 2.16 21.92 -23.62
CA LYS A 388 1.24 23.06 -23.77
C LYS A 388 0.20 23.14 -22.66
N ILE A 389 -0.30 22.00 -22.17
CA ILE A 389 -1.19 21.95 -21.01
C ILE A 389 -0.45 22.45 -19.77
N ASP A 390 0.75 21.93 -19.54
CA ASP A 390 1.59 22.33 -18.41
C ASP A 390 1.98 23.82 -18.50
N SER A 391 2.33 24.31 -19.69
CA SER A 391 2.60 25.73 -19.93
C SER A 391 1.35 26.58 -19.71
N ALA A 392 0.17 26.14 -20.16
CA ALA A 392 -1.08 26.87 -19.92
C ALA A 392 -1.43 26.93 -18.42
N ALA A 393 -1.18 25.84 -17.69
CA ALA A 393 -1.35 25.77 -16.24
C ALA A 393 -0.32 26.62 -15.49
N GLU A 394 0.93 26.68 -15.97
CA GLU A 394 1.97 27.57 -15.44
C GLU A 394 1.66 29.05 -15.70
N GLU A 395 1.18 29.38 -16.90
CA GLU A 395 0.78 30.74 -17.30
C GLU A 395 -0.56 31.20 -16.67
N GLY A 396 -1.33 30.29 -16.07
CA GLY A 396 -2.68 30.58 -15.57
C GLY A 396 -3.70 30.89 -16.68
N THR A 397 -3.47 30.42 -17.91
CA THR A 397 -4.30 30.75 -19.09
C THR A 397 -5.48 29.79 -19.26
N MET A 398 -6.49 29.95 -18.41
CA MET A 398 -7.70 29.13 -18.34
C MET A 398 -8.31 28.79 -19.73
N ALA A 399 -8.55 29.78 -20.58
CA ALA A 399 -9.17 29.54 -21.90
C ALA A 399 -8.32 28.67 -22.85
N LYS A 400 -6.98 28.73 -22.75
CA LYS A 400 -6.11 27.82 -23.52
C LYS A 400 -6.21 26.41 -22.96
N LEU A 401 -6.18 26.29 -21.62
CA LEU A 401 -6.27 25.01 -20.94
C LEU A 401 -7.59 24.30 -21.22
N GLU A 402 -8.73 25.00 -21.13
CA GLU A 402 -10.06 24.50 -21.53
C GLU A 402 -10.04 23.97 -22.95
N SER A 403 -9.56 24.80 -23.90
CA SER A 403 -9.45 24.41 -25.31
C SER A 403 -8.61 23.15 -25.47
N TYR A 404 -7.48 23.01 -24.77
CA TYR A 404 -6.63 21.83 -24.88
C TYR A 404 -7.28 20.58 -24.27
N VAL A 405 -7.90 20.69 -23.10
CA VAL A 405 -8.59 19.58 -22.44
C VAL A 405 -9.77 19.09 -23.30
N GLU A 406 -10.58 20.01 -23.83
CA GLU A 406 -11.70 19.70 -24.73
C GLU A 406 -11.22 19.03 -26.04
N GLU A 407 -10.12 19.50 -26.63
CA GLU A 407 -9.59 18.96 -27.89
C GLU A 407 -9.19 17.49 -27.76
N CYS A 408 -8.82 17.03 -26.56
CA CYS A 408 -8.26 15.71 -26.34
C CYS A 408 -9.13 14.76 -25.50
N GLY A 409 -10.18 15.24 -24.85
CA GLY A 409 -10.93 14.45 -23.88
C GLY A 409 -10.02 13.84 -22.81
N ILE A 410 -8.98 14.59 -22.41
CA ILE A 410 -8.02 14.14 -21.41
C ILE A 410 -8.56 14.53 -20.04
N ARG A 411 -9.09 13.53 -19.33
CA ARG A 411 -9.40 13.61 -17.90
C ARG A 411 -8.22 13.22 -17.00
N ASN A 412 -7.18 12.59 -17.57
CA ASN A 412 -5.94 12.26 -16.84
C ASN A 412 -4.77 13.07 -17.35
N LEU A 413 -4.27 13.98 -16.55
CA LEU A 413 -3.03 14.67 -16.88
C LEU A 413 -1.84 13.71 -16.72
N ARG A 414 -1.07 13.51 -17.79
CA ARG A 414 0.24 12.86 -17.68
C ARG A 414 1.09 13.69 -16.73
N ARG A 415 1.95 13.02 -15.97
CA ARG A 415 2.99 13.67 -15.19
C ARG A 415 4.23 13.93 -16.07
N THR A 416 4.67 15.17 -16.15
CA THR A 416 5.91 15.60 -16.79
C THR A 416 6.99 15.83 -15.74
N GLN A 417 8.24 15.57 -16.09
CA GLN A 417 9.37 15.90 -15.22
C GLN A 417 9.64 17.40 -15.39
N THR A 418 9.11 18.23 -14.49
CA THR A 418 9.12 19.69 -14.65
C THR A 418 10.43 20.35 -14.22
N SER A 419 11.25 19.71 -13.38
CA SER A 419 12.61 20.18 -13.06
C SER A 419 13.48 19.13 -12.38
N ASN A 420 14.80 19.37 -12.40
CA ASN A 420 15.72 18.69 -11.50
C ASN A 420 15.68 19.42 -10.14
N LEU A 421 15.02 18.81 -9.14
CA LEU A 421 15.12 19.11 -7.70
C LEU A 421 14.36 20.37 -7.21
N VAL A 422 13.15 20.18 -6.68
CA VAL A 422 12.55 21.12 -5.70
C VAL A 422 12.98 20.66 -4.31
N LEU A 423 13.79 21.48 -3.63
CA LEU A 423 14.22 21.22 -2.25
C LEU A 423 13.10 21.62 -1.29
N LEU A 424 12.35 20.63 -0.82
CA LEU A 424 11.60 20.76 0.42
C LEU A 424 12.56 20.46 1.58
N PRO A 425 12.56 21.28 2.66
CA PRO A 425 13.28 20.93 3.88
C PRO A 425 12.74 19.58 4.35
N ASP A 426 13.63 18.60 4.52
CA ASP A 426 13.36 17.26 5.04
C ASP A 426 12.55 16.27 4.18
N MET A 427 11.79 16.72 3.16
CA MET A 427 11.26 15.81 2.13
C MET A 427 12.31 15.59 1.05
N ILE A 428 12.83 14.35 1.00
CA ILE A 428 13.82 13.88 0.02
C ILE A 428 13.52 14.42 -1.38
N LEU A 429 14.57 14.81 -2.09
CA LEU A 429 14.62 15.06 -3.53
C LEU A 429 13.83 13.99 -4.30
N VAL A 430 12.53 14.20 -4.48
CA VAL A 430 11.76 13.38 -5.41
C VAL A 430 12.06 13.98 -6.78
N ASP A 431 12.49 13.15 -7.73
CA ASP A 431 12.33 13.46 -9.15
C ASP A 431 10.83 13.66 -9.36
N THR A 432 10.33 14.87 -9.12
CA THR A 432 8.90 15.11 -8.98
C THR A 432 8.30 15.15 -10.37
N TYR A 433 7.61 14.06 -10.70
CA TYR A 433 6.73 14.00 -11.85
C TYR A 433 5.51 14.87 -11.52
N TRP A 434 5.58 16.18 -11.77
CA TRP A 434 4.45 17.08 -11.62
C TRP A 434 3.48 16.89 -12.79
N ASN A 435 2.22 17.21 -12.56
CA ASN A 435 1.22 17.33 -13.61
C ASN A 435 0.71 18.78 -13.59
N ALA A 436 -0.14 19.15 -14.54
CA ALA A 436 -0.63 20.51 -14.65
C ALA A 436 -1.28 21.06 -13.36
N ILE A 437 -1.92 20.22 -12.54
CA ILE A 437 -2.47 20.68 -11.24
C ILE A 437 -1.37 21.02 -10.24
N HIS A 438 -0.31 20.21 -10.12
CA HIS A 438 0.84 20.56 -9.27
C HIS A 438 1.52 21.85 -9.73
N ILE A 439 1.67 22.03 -11.05
CA ILE A 439 2.24 23.25 -11.64
C ILE A 439 1.36 24.45 -11.30
N ALA A 440 0.05 24.36 -11.52
CA ALA A 440 -0.88 25.43 -11.22
C ALA A 440 -0.90 25.79 -9.72
N LEU A 441 -0.88 24.79 -8.84
CA LEU A 441 -0.79 24.97 -7.38
C LEU A 441 0.49 25.67 -6.97
N PHE A 442 1.63 25.23 -7.51
CA PHE A 442 2.93 25.82 -7.21
C PHE A 442 3.10 27.24 -7.77
N LYS A 443 2.32 27.61 -8.79
CA LYS A 443 2.31 28.94 -9.38
C LYS A 443 1.20 29.84 -8.86
N GLY A 444 0.36 29.33 -7.95
CA GLY A 444 -0.75 30.07 -7.37
C GLY A 444 -1.92 30.37 -8.32
N ASN A 445 -2.06 29.60 -9.41
CA ASN A 445 -3.09 29.81 -10.43
C ASN A 445 -4.43 29.16 -10.03
N LEU A 446 -5.12 29.72 -9.04
CA LEU A 446 -6.32 29.14 -8.43
C LEU A 446 -7.45 28.80 -9.42
N ASP A 447 -7.71 29.66 -10.42
CA ASP A 447 -8.77 29.40 -11.41
C ASP A 447 -8.50 28.13 -12.24
N VAL A 448 -7.23 27.89 -12.58
CA VAL A 448 -6.79 26.65 -13.23
C VAL A 448 -6.95 25.45 -12.29
N VAL A 449 -6.59 25.60 -11.02
CA VAL A 449 -6.76 24.52 -10.02
C VAL A 449 -8.22 24.12 -9.88
N LYS A 450 -9.14 25.09 -9.77
CA LYS A 450 -10.58 24.88 -9.74
C LYS A 450 -11.06 24.11 -10.96
N TYR A 451 -10.68 24.56 -12.15
CA TYR A 451 -11.03 23.88 -13.39
C TYR A 451 -10.57 22.42 -13.45
N LEU A 452 -9.33 22.17 -13.04
CA LEU A 452 -8.76 20.83 -13.07
C LEU A 452 -9.45 19.91 -12.05
N LEU A 453 -9.81 20.40 -10.88
CA LEU A 453 -10.47 19.60 -9.84
C LEU A 453 -11.97 19.42 -10.10
N GLU A 454 -12.68 20.48 -10.49
CA GLU A 454 -14.14 20.50 -10.59
C GLU A 454 -14.64 20.01 -11.96
N GLU A 455 -14.09 20.56 -13.05
CA GLU A 455 -14.57 20.28 -14.42
C GLU A 455 -13.85 19.08 -15.03
N CYS A 456 -12.52 18.98 -14.82
CA CYS A 456 -11.74 17.84 -15.32
C CYS A 456 -11.82 16.63 -14.38
N ARG A 457 -12.32 16.82 -13.15
CA ARG A 457 -12.44 15.78 -12.11
C ARG A 457 -11.13 15.07 -11.80
N ILE A 458 -10.02 15.82 -11.85
CA ILE A 458 -8.73 15.28 -11.44
C ILE A 458 -8.80 15.11 -9.94
N ASP A 459 -8.68 13.88 -9.47
CA ASP A 459 -8.70 13.60 -8.04
C ASP A 459 -7.47 14.27 -7.38
N ALA A 460 -7.71 15.17 -6.43
CA ALA A 460 -6.65 15.85 -5.70
C ALA A 460 -5.77 14.86 -4.92
N ALA A 461 -6.32 13.72 -4.49
CA ALA A 461 -5.55 12.63 -3.87
C ALA A 461 -4.77 11.80 -4.90
N SER A 462 -5.24 11.66 -6.14
CA SER A 462 -4.45 11.01 -7.21
C SER A 462 -3.18 11.79 -7.57
N SER A 463 -3.19 13.12 -7.34
CA SER A 463 -2.02 13.99 -7.46
C SER A 463 -0.91 13.55 -6.48
N VAL A 464 -1.27 13.01 -5.32
CA VAL A 464 -0.35 12.53 -4.27
C VAL A 464 0.38 11.23 -4.62
N ARG A 465 -0.14 10.37 -5.51
CA ARG A 465 0.40 9.01 -5.78
C ARG A 465 1.77 9.02 -6.51
N LEU A 466 2.67 9.93 -6.15
CA LEU A 466 3.92 10.31 -6.79
C LEU A 466 5.04 9.27 -6.73
N ALA A 467 4.90 8.10 -6.07
CA ALA A 467 6.09 7.32 -5.73
C ALA A 467 6.01 5.79 -5.71
N LYS A 468 4.91 5.13 -6.13
CA LYS A 468 4.83 3.65 -6.06
C LYS A 468 5.89 2.95 -6.91
N ASP A 469 6.26 3.52 -8.05
CA ASP A 469 7.04 2.79 -9.06
C ASP A 469 8.57 2.73 -8.84
N LYS A 470 9.13 3.44 -7.85
CA LYS A 470 10.60 3.45 -7.63
C LYS A 470 11.10 3.51 -6.19
N LEU A 471 10.23 3.75 -5.19
CA LEU A 471 10.61 3.80 -3.78
C LEU A 471 9.89 2.66 -3.05
N ASN A 472 10.65 1.78 -2.40
CA ASN A 472 10.21 0.56 -1.70
C ASN A 472 8.74 0.55 -1.23
N VAL A 473 8.02 -0.50 -1.65
CA VAL A 473 6.58 -0.78 -1.45
C VAL A 473 6.16 -0.86 0.03
N ASP A 474 7.11 -0.98 0.97
CA ASP A 474 6.84 -1.11 2.42
C ASP A 474 6.58 0.22 3.16
N ARG A 475 6.58 1.38 2.49
CA ARG A 475 6.33 2.65 3.18
C ARG A 475 4.84 2.91 3.27
N THR A 476 4.30 2.83 4.49
CA THR A 476 3.08 3.53 4.87
C THR A 476 3.12 4.95 4.30
N TYR A 477 2.07 5.35 3.58
CA TYR A 477 1.98 6.70 3.03
C TYR A 477 2.11 7.68 4.19
N SER A 478 3.11 8.56 4.13
CA SER A 478 3.22 9.60 5.13
C SER A 478 2.12 10.64 4.87
N VAL A 479 1.54 11.18 5.92
CA VAL A 479 0.47 12.18 5.87
C VAL A 479 0.88 13.41 5.04
N GLU A 480 2.18 13.72 5.00
CA GLU A 480 2.75 14.79 4.18
C GLU A 480 2.64 14.51 2.67
N HIS A 481 2.72 13.24 2.26
CA HIS A 481 2.46 12.88 0.87
C HIS A 481 0.97 13.10 0.56
N GLU A 482 0.06 12.62 1.40
CA GLU A 482 -1.39 12.84 1.26
C GLU A 482 -1.80 14.32 1.25
N ALA A 483 -1.05 15.18 1.95
CA ALA A 483 -1.23 16.62 1.94
C ALA A 483 -0.39 17.37 0.89
N PHE A 484 0.23 16.70 -0.08
CA PHE A 484 1.22 17.34 -0.96
C PHE A 484 0.67 18.54 -1.75
N SER A 485 -0.58 18.47 -2.25
CA SER A 485 -1.23 19.59 -2.93
C SER A 485 -1.39 20.82 -2.03
N MET A 486 -1.78 20.60 -0.76
CA MET A 486 -1.83 21.64 0.25
C MET A 486 -0.44 22.21 0.55
N PHE A 487 0.57 21.34 0.58
CA PHE A 487 1.94 21.74 0.84
C PHE A 487 2.44 22.69 -0.26
N LEU A 488 2.17 22.39 -1.54
CA LEU A 488 2.53 23.28 -2.65
C LEU A 488 1.92 24.68 -2.51
N ALA A 489 0.64 24.77 -2.13
CA ALA A 489 -0.04 26.05 -1.93
C ALA A 489 0.58 26.86 -0.75
N ILE A 490 0.93 26.18 0.35
CA ILE A 490 1.58 26.81 1.52
C ILE A 490 3.00 27.25 1.18
N LEU A 491 3.74 26.45 0.40
CA LEU A 491 5.11 26.74 -0.02
C LEU A 491 5.19 27.94 -0.96
N ASP A 492 4.21 28.10 -1.85
CA ASP A 492 4.05 29.28 -2.70
C ASP A 492 3.57 30.52 -1.91
N LYS A 493 3.25 30.34 -0.62
CA LYS A 493 2.67 31.37 0.26
C LYS A 493 1.38 31.96 -0.33
N ASN A 494 0.56 31.11 -0.96
CA ASN A 494 -0.71 31.47 -1.55
C ASN A 494 -1.87 31.05 -0.62
N PRO A 495 -2.30 31.92 0.31
CA PRO A 495 -3.31 31.55 1.30
C PRO A 495 -4.68 31.27 0.67
N GLU A 496 -5.04 31.93 -0.43
CA GLU A 496 -6.32 31.73 -1.11
C GLU A 496 -6.43 30.32 -1.70
N THR A 497 -5.34 29.83 -2.30
CA THR A 497 -5.29 28.48 -2.87
C THR A 497 -5.30 27.41 -1.77
N ALA A 498 -4.53 27.62 -0.70
CA ALA A 498 -4.54 26.72 0.45
C ALA A 498 -5.91 26.70 1.15
N GLU A 499 -6.55 27.86 1.31
CA GLU A 499 -7.90 27.97 1.85
C GLU A 499 -8.93 27.25 0.97
N TYR A 500 -8.90 27.48 -0.35
CA TYR A 500 -9.76 26.77 -1.30
C TYR A 500 -9.62 25.25 -1.18
N LEU A 501 -8.38 24.74 -1.20
CA LEU A 501 -8.12 23.31 -1.04
C LEU A 501 -8.64 22.77 0.31
N TRP A 502 -8.50 23.53 1.39
CA TRP A 502 -8.94 23.12 2.72
C TRP A 502 -10.46 23.09 2.84
N ILE A 503 -11.15 24.06 2.23
CA ILE A 503 -12.60 24.26 2.34
C ILE A 503 -13.37 23.42 1.33
N GLU A 504 -13.14 23.67 0.04
CA GLU A 504 -13.97 23.10 -1.02
C GLU A 504 -13.70 21.61 -1.20
N HIS A 505 -12.54 21.16 -0.74
CA HIS A 505 -12.17 19.75 -0.68
C HIS A 505 -12.03 19.23 0.76
N GLU A 506 -12.91 19.71 1.67
CA GLU A 506 -12.93 19.33 3.10
C GLU A 506 -12.84 17.81 3.30
N TYR A 507 -13.46 17.04 2.41
CA TYR A 507 -13.54 15.59 2.48
C TYR A 507 -12.18 14.86 2.41
N TYR A 508 -11.11 15.46 1.86
CA TYR A 508 -9.80 14.81 1.86
C TYR A 508 -9.13 14.82 3.23
N TRP A 509 -9.44 15.83 4.04
CA TRP A 509 -8.65 16.16 5.21
C TRP A 509 -9.10 15.38 6.43
N ASN A 510 -8.15 15.11 7.32
CA ASN A 510 -8.39 14.49 8.61
C ASN A 510 -7.51 15.17 9.65
N HIS A 511 -7.59 14.71 10.90
CA HIS A 511 -6.85 15.33 12.00
C HIS A 511 -5.33 15.27 11.84
N ASP A 512 -4.78 14.22 11.21
CA ASP A 512 -3.36 14.11 10.95
C ASP A 512 -2.93 15.08 9.85
N HIS A 513 -3.73 15.21 8.79
CA HIS A 513 -3.51 16.23 7.76
C HIS A 513 -3.48 17.63 8.36
N LEU A 514 -4.42 17.94 9.26
CA LEU A 514 -4.46 19.22 9.94
C LEU A 514 -3.20 19.46 10.79
N ARG A 515 -2.71 18.44 11.51
CA ARG A 515 -1.43 18.53 12.24
C ARG A 515 -0.25 18.81 11.31
N ALA A 516 -0.16 18.08 10.20
CA ALA A 516 0.91 18.23 9.22
C ALA A 516 0.89 19.62 8.56
N VAL A 517 -0.29 20.10 8.17
CA VAL A 517 -0.50 21.43 7.58
C VAL A 517 -0.09 22.54 8.53
N ILE A 518 -0.50 22.49 9.80
CA ILE A 518 -0.14 23.50 10.80
C ILE A 518 1.38 23.51 11.06
N LYS A 519 2.04 22.34 11.15
CA LYS A 519 3.50 22.27 11.24
C LYS A 519 4.17 22.96 10.04
N LEU A 520 3.71 22.66 8.83
CA LEU A 520 4.26 23.28 7.62
C LEU A 520 4.04 24.80 7.59
N ILE A 521 2.86 25.27 8.01
CA ILE A 521 2.57 26.71 8.13
C ILE A 521 3.61 27.41 9.04
N GLU A 522 3.98 26.79 10.16
CA GLU A 522 4.98 27.33 11.08
C GLU A 522 6.40 27.29 10.50
N GLU A 523 6.77 26.17 9.89
CA GLU A 523 8.07 25.99 9.24
C GLU A 523 8.27 26.99 8.10
N LYS A 524 7.22 27.29 7.34
CA LYS A 524 7.25 28.21 6.17
C LYS A 524 6.86 29.64 6.48
N GLU A 525 6.57 29.90 7.75
CA GLU A 525 6.24 31.19 8.31
C GLU A 525 5.00 31.86 7.69
N VAL A 526 3.98 31.09 7.29
CA VAL A 526 2.77 31.60 6.61
C VAL A 526 1.69 31.96 7.63
N LYS A 527 1.95 33.00 8.42
CA LYS A 527 1.14 33.42 9.59
C LYS A 527 -0.35 33.60 9.27
N GLU A 528 -0.68 34.09 8.07
CA GLU A 528 -2.05 34.35 7.62
C GLU A 528 -2.90 33.07 7.55
N LEU A 529 -2.28 31.92 7.28
CA LEU A 529 -2.98 30.63 7.20
C LEU A 529 -3.24 30.00 8.57
N ALA A 530 -2.41 30.28 9.57
CA ALA A 530 -2.53 29.69 10.90
C ALA A 530 -3.92 29.90 11.52
N GLY A 531 -4.43 31.14 11.44
CA GLY A 531 -5.78 31.48 11.89
C GLY A 531 -6.87 31.02 10.92
N THR A 532 -6.63 31.14 9.62
CA THR A 532 -7.61 30.82 8.57
C THR A 532 -7.97 29.33 8.59
N ILE A 533 -6.97 28.44 8.66
CA ILE A 533 -7.18 26.99 8.71
C ILE A 533 -7.98 26.59 9.96
N LEU A 534 -7.60 27.07 11.15
CA LEU A 534 -8.29 26.69 12.38
C LEU A 534 -9.71 27.23 12.49
N ASN A 535 -9.98 28.46 12.02
CA ASN A 535 -11.32 29.05 12.10
C ASN A 535 -12.28 28.55 11.01
N ASN A 536 -11.83 27.62 10.17
CA ASN A 536 -12.61 27.09 9.07
C ASN A 536 -13.53 25.93 9.48
N LYS A 537 -14.68 25.81 8.79
CA LYS A 537 -15.62 24.69 8.93
C LYS A 537 -14.93 23.32 8.80
N THR A 538 -14.00 23.13 7.87
CA THR A 538 -13.29 21.84 7.72
C THR A 538 -12.58 21.42 9.01
N SER A 539 -11.80 22.32 9.61
CA SER A 539 -11.09 22.05 10.87
C SER A 539 -12.06 21.89 12.03
N HIS A 540 -13.15 22.65 12.04
CA HIS A 540 -14.23 22.51 13.01
C HIS A 540 -14.88 21.12 12.94
N ASP A 541 -15.15 20.64 11.73
CA ASP A 541 -15.74 19.33 11.50
C ASP A 541 -14.73 18.23 11.89
N ILE A 542 -13.49 18.28 11.40
CA ILE A 542 -12.41 17.36 11.82
C ILE A 542 -12.33 17.28 13.34
N PHE A 543 -12.31 18.43 14.01
CA PHE A 543 -12.27 18.50 15.46
C PHE A 543 -13.54 17.94 16.12
N ALA A 544 -14.72 18.21 15.57
CA ALA A 544 -15.99 17.65 16.05
C ALA A 544 -16.00 16.11 15.99
N TYR A 545 -15.33 15.51 15.00
CA TYR A 545 -15.24 14.06 14.82
C TYR A 545 -14.24 13.35 15.74
N LEU A 546 -13.29 14.09 16.35
CA LEU A 546 -12.31 13.49 17.26
C LEU A 546 -12.98 12.90 18.52
N PRO A 547 -12.50 11.75 19.05
CA PRO A 547 -12.81 11.34 20.41
C PRO A 547 -12.43 12.41 21.43
N PHE A 548 -13.16 12.51 22.54
CA PHE A 548 -12.92 13.58 23.52
C PHE A 548 -11.47 13.58 24.06
N ASP A 549 -10.90 12.42 24.35
CA ASP A 549 -9.49 12.31 24.79
C ASP A 549 -8.51 12.82 23.74
N GLU A 550 -8.75 12.52 22.45
CA GLU A 550 -7.95 13.05 21.35
C GLU A 550 -8.15 14.55 21.17
N LYS A 551 -9.35 15.09 21.42
CA LYS A 551 -9.58 16.55 21.45
C LYS A 551 -8.71 17.22 22.51
N ILE A 552 -8.60 16.64 23.70
CA ILE A 552 -7.76 17.19 24.77
C ILE A 552 -6.28 17.13 24.40
N LYS A 553 -5.79 16.00 23.87
CA LYS A 553 -4.40 15.91 23.35
C LYS A 553 -4.15 16.91 22.23
N TYR A 554 -5.15 17.13 21.38
CA TYR A 554 -5.09 18.08 20.29
C TYR A 554 -5.06 19.54 20.79
N MET A 555 -5.82 19.86 21.84
CA MET A 555 -5.76 21.15 22.55
C MET A 555 -4.38 21.37 23.18
N GLU A 556 -3.85 20.37 23.88
CA GLU A 556 -2.52 20.42 24.50
C GLU A 556 -1.44 20.70 23.47
N TRP A 557 -1.50 20.04 22.31
CA TRP A 557 -0.56 20.25 21.22
C TRP A 557 -0.67 21.65 20.60
N LEU A 558 -1.88 22.16 20.33
CA LEU A 558 -2.08 23.50 19.72
C LEU A 558 -1.82 24.66 20.68
N ALA A 559 -2.13 24.48 21.96
CA ALA A 559 -2.01 25.51 22.99
C ALA A 559 -0.60 25.58 23.62
N SER A 560 0.31 24.70 23.20
CA SER A 560 1.68 24.67 23.71
C SER A 560 2.41 25.99 23.39
N GLU A 561 3.13 26.52 24.38
CA GLU A 561 3.83 27.81 24.28
C GLU A 561 5.03 27.77 23.32
N ASP A 562 5.55 26.58 23.04
CA ASP A 562 6.65 26.36 22.08
C ASP A 562 6.21 26.51 20.62
N ARG A 563 4.91 26.63 20.36
CA ARG A 563 4.36 26.81 19.01
C ARG A 563 4.64 28.23 18.53
N LYS A 564 5.17 28.34 17.30
CA LYS A 564 5.54 29.62 16.68
C LYS A 564 4.39 30.64 16.61
N TYR A 565 3.15 30.15 16.50
CA TYR A 565 1.94 30.97 16.41
C TYR A 565 0.96 30.71 17.57
N ALA A 566 1.47 30.37 18.76
CA ALA A 566 0.67 30.05 19.95
C ALA A 566 -0.49 31.03 20.20
N GLU A 567 -0.25 32.35 20.11
CA GLU A 567 -1.29 33.37 20.31
C GLU A 567 -2.44 33.31 19.29
N ILE A 568 -2.13 33.00 18.03
CA ILE A 568 -3.15 32.87 16.97
C ILE A 568 -4.00 31.65 17.24
N TYR A 569 -3.37 30.53 17.59
CA TYR A 569 -4.07 29.30 17.92
C TYR A 569 -4.90 29.48 19.18
N LYS A 570 -4.35 30.05 20.25
CA LYS A 570 -5.08 30.38 21.49
C LYS A 570 -6.37 31.14 21.19
N LYS A 571 -6.28 32.19 20.36
CA LYS A 571 -7.45 32.98 19.95
C LYS A 571 -8.48 32.17 19.13
N ALA A 572 -8.05 31.24 18.29
CA ALA A 572 -8.95 30.35 17.55
C ALA A 572 -9.58 29.29 18.48
N LEU A 573 -8.79 28.72 19.39
CA LEU A 573 -9.23 27.71 20.37
C LEU A 573 -10.27 28.24 21.36
N MET A 574 -10.28 29.55 21.60
CA MET A 574 -11.32 30.23 22.41
C MET A 574 -12.67 30.38 21.69
N GLN A 575 -12.76 30.03 20.41
CA GLN A 575 -13.98 30.13 19.60
C GLN A 575 -14.65 28.76 19.40
N LYS A 576 -15.90 28.77 18.92
CA LYS A 576 -16.59 27.52 18.54
C LYS A 576 -15.89 26.88 17.35
N PRO A 577 -15.72 25.54 17.32
CA PRO A 577 -16.19 24.53 18.28
C PRO A 577 -15.18 24.15 19.38
N TYR A 578 -13.98 24.73 19.37
CA TYR A 578 -12.86 24.33 20.24
C TYR A 578 -13.04 24.73 21.71
N ARG A 579 -13.72 25.86 21.96
CA ARG A 579 -13.74 26.55 23.25
C ARG A 579 -14.12 25.69 24.45
N TRP A 580 -14.97 24.68 24.24
CA TRP A 580 -15.32 23.74 25.31
C TRP A 580 -14.14 22.86 25.71
N ALA A 581 -13.51 22.18 24.74
CA ALA A 581 -12.36 21.34 24.99
C ALA A 581 -11.16 22.16 25.48
N TYR A 582 -11.00 23.38 24.97
CA TYR A 582 -9.96 24.31 25.42
C TYR A 582 -10.15 24.69 26.90
N LEU A 583 -11.37 25.01 27.31
CA LEU A 583 -11.71 25.29 28.72
C LEU A 583 -11.39 24.11 29.63
N ILE A 584 -11.74 22.88 29.21
CA ILE A 584 -11.42 21.65 29.98
C ILE A 584 -9.92 21.39 30.03
N PHE A 585 -9.20 21.57 28.92
CA PHE A 585 -7.75 21.44 28.86
C PHE A 585 -7.06 22.42 29.83
N LYS A 586 -7.40 23.71 29.79
CA LYS A 586 -6.85 24.71 30.71
C LYS A 586 -7.20 24.41 32.16
N ALA A 587 -8.41 23.90 32.38
CA ALA A 587 -8.83 23.43 33.68
C ALA A 587 -8.17 22.11 34.15
N LYS A 588 -7.30 21.48 33.36
CA LYS A 588 -6.43 20.42 33.86
C LYS A 588 -5.21 21.00 34.59
N ASN A 589 -4.79 22.20 34.19
CA ASN A 589 -3.58 22.89 34.66
C ASN A 589 -3.95 24.25 35.28
N ILE A 590 -4.89 24.25 36.23
CA ILE A 590 -5.43 25.49 36.81
C ILE A 590 -4.37 26.41 37.41
N GLU A 591 -3.33 25.80 37.98
CA GLU A 591 -2.23 26.47 38.67
C GLU A 591 -1.42 27.37 37.71
N GLU A 592 -1.55 27.15 36.40
CA GLU A 592 -0.86 27.89 35.34
C GLU A 592 -1.72 29.03 34.74
N ILE A 593 -2.97 29.22 35.21
CA ILE A 593 -3.88 30.24 34.65
C ILE A 593 -3.69 31.58 35.36
N GLU A 594 -3.26 32.60 34.59
CA GLU A 594 -3.19 33.99 35.05
C GLU A 594 -4.57 34.64 35.24
N ASP A 595 -4.70 35.64 36.11
CA ASP A 595 -5.96 36.33 36.44
C ASP A 595 -6.72 36.88 35.21
N ASP A 596 -6.00 37.37 34.21
CA ASP A 596 -6.62 37.91 33.00
C ASP A 596 -7.12 36.79 32.06
N GLU A 597 -6.38 35.69 31.93
CA GLU A 597 -6.84 34.48 31.23
C GLU A 597 -8.03 33.84 31.97
N ALA A 598 -8.03 33.89 33.31
CA ALA A 598 -9.11 33.42 34.14
C ALA A 598 -10.44 34.14 33.82
N LYS A 599 -10.41 35.47 33.67
CA LYS A 599 -11.61 36.25 33.29
C LYS A 599 -12.13 35.88 31.92
N GLU A 600 -11.23 35.61 30.96
CA GLU A 600 -11.60 35.17 29.61
C GLU A 600 -12.21 33.76 29.61
N LEU A 601 -11.56 32.79 30.28
CA LEU A 601 -12.06 31.43 30.42
C LEU A 601 -13.40 31.37 31.14
N LYS A 602 -13.60 32.20 32.16
CA LYS A 602 -14.90 32.36 32.83
C LYS A 602 -15.98 32.84 31.86
N LYS A 603 -15.67 33.84 31.04
CA LYS A 603 -16.60 34.34 30.01
C LYS A 603 -16.92 33.24 28.98
N ILE A 604 -15.93 32.46 28.56
CA ILE A 604 -16.13 31.30 27.70
C ILE A 604 -17.07 30.29 28.36
N GLY A 605 -16.82 29.91 29.61
CA GLY A 605 -17.70 29.03 30.40
C GLY A 605 -19.14 29.54 30.47
N ASP A 606 -19.32 30.85 30.67
CA ASP A 606 -20.62 31.53 30.70
C ASP A 606 -21.30 31.57 29.31
N ASP A 607 -20.53 31.55 28.22
CA ASP A 607 -21.01 31.58 26.84
C ASP A 607 -21.21 30.19 26.21
N VAL A 608 -20.59 29.12 26.75
CA VAL A 608 -20.74 27.74 26.25
C VAL A 608 -22.18 27.28 26.42
N LYS A 609 -22.83 26.88 25.33
CA LYS A 609 -24.20 26.38 25.34
C LYS A 609 -24.24 24.87 25.57
N GLU A 610 -25.41 24.36 25.95
CA GLU A 610 -25.58 22.95 26.33
C GLU A 610 -25.35 21.97 25.16
N ASP A 611 -25.64 22.40 23.94
CA ASP A 611 -25.40 21.67 22.69
C ASP A 611 -23.92 21.55 22.33
N GLU A 612 -23.04 22.31 22.97
CA GLU A 612 -21.58 22.22 22.80
C GLU A 612 -20.93 21.24 23.78
N PHE A 613 -21.65 20.80 24.81
CA PHE A 613 -21.18 19.75 25.70
C PHE A 613 -21.34 18.40 25.00
N GLU A 614 -20.32 18.01 24.25
CA GLU A 614 -20.20 16.67 23.68
C GLU A 614 -19.89 15.65 24.79
N ILE A 615 -20.94 15.26 25.51
CA ILE A 615 -20.93 14.07 26.36
C ILE A 615 -21.96 13.14 25.71
N LYS A 616 -21.48 12.26 24.82
CA LYS A 616 -22.32 11.23 24.20
C LYS A 616 -22.27 9.91 24.95
N ASP A 617 -21.21 9.69 25.73
CA ASP A 617 -20.96 8.44 26.45
C ASP A 617 -20.53 8.75 27.90
N PRO A 618 -21.25 8.24 28.93
CA PRO A 618 -20.87 8.34 30.32
C PRO A 618 -19.46 7.78 30.63
N LYS A 619 -18.93 6.83 29.86
CA LYS A 619 -17.57 6.31 30.05
C LYS A 619 -16.48 7.32 29.67
N GLN A 620 -16.78 8.26 28.78
CA GLN A 620 -15.90 9.39 28.44
C GLN A 620 -15.87 10.47 29.55
N LEU A 621 -16.52 10.23 30.69
CA LEU A 621 -16.47 11.11 31.85
C LEU A 621 -15.18 10.97 32.67
N ARG A 622 -14.23 10.11 32.35
CA ARG A 622 -12.99 9.99 33.15
C ARG A 622 -12.15 11.29 33.20
N PRO A 623 -11.93 12.02 32.09
CA PRO A 623 -11.35 13.35 32.12
C PRO A 623 -12.23 14.35 32.87
N TYR A 624 -13.56 14.23 32.76
CA TYR A 624 -14.50 15.04 33.52
C TYR A 624 -14.41 14.77 35.03
N HIS A 625 -14.24 13.53 35.44
CA HIS A 625 -14.05 13.13 36.82
C HIS A 625 -12.72 13.67 37.35
N THR A 626 -11.66 13.64 36.54
CA THR A 626 -10.37 14.27 36.89
C THR A 626 -10.54 15.78 37.07
N PHE A 627 -11.30 16.42 36.18
CA PHE A 627 -11.68 17.83 36.28
C PHE A 627 -12.52 18.12 37.54
N MET A 628 -13.52 17.29 37.86
CA MET A 628 -14.35 17.41 39.08
C MET A 628 -13.56 17.09 40.36
N LYS A 629 -12.54 16.23 40.30
CA LYS A 629 -11.65 15.94 41.43
C LYS A 629 -10.65 17.07 41.66
N ASN A 630 -10.19 17.72 40.59
CA ASN A 630 -9.36 18.92 40.70
C ASN A 630 -10.19 20.11 41.23
N LEU A 631 -11.47 20.22 40.87
CA LEU A 631 -12.42 21.19 41.43
C LEU A 631 -12.47 21.12 42.96
N ALA A 632 -12.52 19.92 43.55
CA ALA A 632 -12.58 19.74 45.00
C ALA A 632 -11.34 20.27 45.76
N LYS A 633 -10.25 20.61 45.05
CA LYS A 633 -9.00 21.11 45.63
C LYS A 633 -8.84 22.63 45.58
N VAL A 634 -9.69 23.34 44.83
CA VAL A 634 -9.58 24.80 44.65
C VAL A 634 -10.37 25.51 45.75
N GLU A 635 -9.76 26.44 46.47
CA GLU A 635 -10.43 27.20 47.53
C GLU A 635 -11.54 28.10 46.94
N GLU A 636 -12.68 28.21 47.63
CA GLU A 636 -13.89 28.91 47.11
C GLU A 636 -13.66 30.40 46.77
N ASP A 637 -12.63 31.01 47.34
CA ASP A 637 -12.32 32.44 47.22
C ASP A 637 -11.41 32.78 46.03
N ASP A 638 -10.91 31.78 45.29
CA ASP A 638 -9.98 31.99 44.16
C ASP A 638 -10.74 32.37 42.86
N GLU A 639 -10.20 33.29 42.05
CA GLU A 639 -10.77 33.61 40.72
C GLU A 639 -10.83 32.36 39.84
N GLN A 640 -9.85 31.47 40.04
CA GLN A 640 -9.78 30.14 39.46
C GLN A 640 -11.04 29.29 39.78
N PHE A 641 -11.53 29.30 41.02
CA PHE A 641 -12.76 28.59 41.42
C PHE A 641 -14.00 29.08 40.64
N GLN A 642 -14.05 30.36 40.28
CA GLN A 642 -15.19 30.95 39.56
C GLN A 642 -15.27 30.52 38.09
N ILE A 643 -14.14 30.28 37.42
CA ILE A 643 -14.09 29.69 36.07
C ILE A 643 -14.74 28.31 36.10
N TYR A 644 -14.33 27.50 37.09
CA TYR A 644 -14.78 26.14 37.25
C TYR A 644 -16.24 26.08 37.61
N LYS A 645 -16.71 26.93 38.53
CA LYS A 645 -18.11 27.05 38.90
C LYS A 645 -18.98 27.42 37.70
N SER A 646 -18.49 28.27 36.80
CA SER A 646 -19.20 28.59 35.56
C SER A 646 -19.35 27.38 34.64
N ALA A 647 -18.26 26.64 34.38
CA ALA A 647 -18.25 25.43 33.55
C ALA A 647 -19.11 24.30 34.14
N THR A 648 -18.92 24.00 35.43
CA THR A 648 -19.60 22.91 36.15
C THR A 648 -21.08 23.18 36.38
N LYS A 649 -21.49 24.42 36.69
CA LYS A 649 -22.91 24.78 36.93
C LYS A 649 -23.82 24.46 35.75
N LYS A 650 -23.28 24.41 34.54
CA LYS A 650 -24.03 23.99 33.34
C LYS A 650 -24.02 22.47 33.15
N LEU A 651 -22.88 21.82 33.37
CA LEU A 651 -22.75 20.34 33.34
C LEU A 651 -23.67 19.66 34.36
N VAL A 652 -23.66 20.14 35.59
CA VAL A 652 -24.43 19.68 36.76
C VAL A 652 -25.95 19.74 36.53
N LYS A 653 -26.43 20.39 35.46
CA LYS A 653 -27.87 20.37 35.11
C LYS A 653 -28.27 19.14 34.29
N LYS A 654 -27.33 18.38 33.74
CA LYS A 654 -27.63 17.14 33.03
C LYS A 654 -27.93 16.02 34.05
N PRO A 655 -29.08 15.33 33.96
CA PRO A 655 -29.44 14.25 34.88
C PRO A 655 -28.40 13.12 34.94
N GLU A 656 -27.72 12.86 33.83
CA GLU A 656 -26.64 11.86 33.71
C GLU A 656 -25.41 12.21 34.58
N LEU A 657 -25.28 13.47 35.01
CA LEU A 657 -24.18 13.94 35.85
C LEU A 657 -24.61 14.19 37.30
N GLU A 658 -25.85 13.86 37.66
CA GLU A 658 -26.36 14.03 39.02
C GLU A 658 -25.72 13.10 40.03
N GLU A 659 -25.32 11.91 39.63
CA GLU A 659 -24.61 10.95 40.50
C GLU A 659 -23.27 11.50 41.00
N TYR A 660 -22.61 12.36 40.20
CA TYR A 660 -21.35 13.01 40.56
C TYR A 660 -21.52 14.26 41.43
N LYS A 661 -22.75 14.67 41.77
CA LYS A 661 -22.99 15.77 42.73
C LYS A 661 -22.82 15.34 44.20
N ALA A 662 -22.74 14.04 44.47
CA ALA A 662 -23.05 13.49 45.79
C ALA A 662 -21.87 12.94 46.60
N GLU A 663 -20.63 12.98 46.09
CA GLU A 663 -19.45 12.45 46.83
C GLU A 663 -18.74 13.48 47.71
N ASP A 664 -19.46 14.51 48.18
CA ASP A 664 -19.02 15.39 49.28
C ASP A 664 -19.52 14.92 50.67
N SER A 665 -20.01 13.68 50.80
CA SER A 665 -20.23 13.09 52.14
C SER A 665 -19.06 12.18 52.51
N GLU A 666 -18.20 12.67 53.39
CA GLU A 666 -17.01 12.03 53.99
C GLU A 666 -17.27 10.71 54.76
N GLU A 667 -18.28 9.88 54.45
CA GLU A 667 -18.59 8.69 55.26
C GLU A 667 -19.23 7.55 54.46
N LYS A 668 -18.59 6.36 54.51
CA LYS A 668 -18.91 5.04 53.92
C LYS A 668 -18.29 4.84 52.52
N VAL A 669 -17.46 3.84 52.24
CA VAL A 669 -17.61 2.41 52.55
C VAL A 669 -16.23 1.77 52.72
N LEU A 670 -15.89 1.44 53.98
CA LEU A 670 -14.97 0.37 54.35
C LEU A 670 -15.80 -0.53 55.28
N THR A 671 -16.36 -1.60 54.73
CA THR A 671 -16.85 -2.73 55.52
C THR A 671 -16.54 -4.00 54.75
N GLU A 672 -15.45 -4.64 55.19
CA GLU A 672 -15.28 -6.07 55.43
C GLU A 672 -16.46 -6.95 54.94
N ILE A 673 -16.17 -7.83 53.98
CA ILE A 673 -16.99 -9.00 53.69
C ILE A 673 -16.41 -10.13 54.53
N ASP A 674 -17.19 -10.57 55.52
CA ASP A 674 -16.96 -11.78 56.31
C ASP A 674 -17.15 -13.03 55.43
N GLU A 675 -16.16 -13.93 55.51
CA GLU A 675 -16.23 -15.32 55.09
C GLU A 675 -17.11 -16.11 56.08
N GLU A 676 -18.20 -16.74 55.62
CA GLU A 676 -18.75 -17.92 56.31
C GLU A 676 -19.26 -18.97 55.31
N ASP A 677 -18.79 -20.20 55.56
CA ASP A 677 -19.13 -21.48 54.92
C ASP A 677 -20.64 -21.77 54.88
N GLU A 678 -21.12 -22.55 53.89
CA GLU A 678 -22.01 -23.70 54.17
C GLU A 678 -22.18 -24.68 52.99
N ASN A 679 -21.69 -25.90 53.24
CA ASN A 679 -22.24 -27.23 52.91
C ASN A 679 -22.88 -27.53 51.54
N GLY A 680 -22.21 -28.43 50.82
CA GLY A 680 -22.76 -29.14 49.66
C GLY A 680 -23.83 -30.17 50.01
N GLU A 681 -24.91 -30.13 49.24
CA GLU A 681 -25.82 -31.25 49.01
C GLU A 681 -25.80 -31.59 47.51
N ASP A 682 -25.62 -32.87 47.19
CA ASP A 682 -25.67 -33.42 45.83
C ASP A 682 -27.09 -33.28 45.27
N ILE A 683 -27.27 -32.40 44.28
CA ILE A 683 -28.52 -32.24 43.52
C ILE A 683 -28.43 -33.07 42.24
N GLU A 684 -29.23 -34.15 42.16
CA GLU A 684 -29.59 -34.78 40.89
C GLU A 684 -30.56 -33.84 40.15
N GLU A 685 -30.08 -33.05 39.18
CA GLU A 685 -30.90 -32.12 38.39
C GLU A 685 -31.63 -32.83 37.24
N ASP A 686 -32.97 -32.84 37.34
CA ASP A 686 -33.92 -33.05 36.24
C ASP A 686 -33.98 -31.79 35.34
N GLU A 687 -33.88 -31.95 34.02
CA GLU A 687 -33.79 -30.87 33.01
C GLU A 687 -35.10 -30.08 32.75
N SER A 688 -36.10 -30.06 33.65
CA SER A 688 -37.45 -29.54 33.31
C SER A 688 -37.81 -28.12 33.74
N ASP A 689 -37.10 -27.45 34.66
CA ASP A 689 -37.69 -26.32 35.41
C ASP A 689 -36.90 -25.01 35.34
N PHE A 690 -36.72 -24.43 34.15
CA PHE A 690 -36.41 -22.98 34.07
C PHE A 690 -37.66 -22.21 33.65
N GLU A 691 -38.49 -21.84 34.63
CA GLU A 691 -39.50 -20.80 34.44
C GLU A 691 -38.80 -19.45 34.21
N ASP A 692 -39.33 -18.61 33.31
CA ASP A 692 -38.66 -17.44 32.74
C ASP A 692 -38.45 -16.25 33.71
N ASP A 693 -38.91 -16.33 34.97
CA ASP A 693 -39.14 -15.11 35.77
C ASP A 693 -37.99 -14.70 36.73
N GLU A 694 -36.99 -15.54 37.03
CA GLU A 694 -35.84 -15.16 37.88
C GLU A 694 -34.51 -15.82 37.43
N PHE A 695 -33.94 -15.39 36.29
CA PHE A 695 -32.57 -15.78 35.91
C PHE A 695 -31.56 -14.92 36.68
N GLU A 696 -30.97 -15.47 37.75
CA GLU A 696 -29.83 -14.88 38.43
C GLU A 696 -28.56 -15.04 37.57
N PHE A 697 -27.78 -13.97 37.43
CA PHE A 697 -26.60 -13.99 36.57
C PHE A 697 -25.50 -14.81 37.26
N PRO A 698 -25.00 -15.90 36.63
CA PRO A 698 -24.03 -16.80 37.25
C PRO A 698 -22.68 -16.13 37.46
N SER A 699 -21.88 -16.67 38.40
CA SER A 699 -20.50 -16.27 38.58
C SER A 699 -19.62 -16.66 37.38
N ASN A 700 -18.45 -16.03 37.23
CA ASN A 700 -17.50 -16.40 36.18
C ASN A 700 -17.10 -17.89 36.24
N GLU A 701 -16.92 -18.41 37.45
CA GLU A 701 -16.57 -19.81 37.71
C GLU A 701 -17.68 -20.76 37.24
N GLU A 702 -18.94 -20.43 37.54
CA GLU A 702 -20.10 -21.21 37.10
C GLU A 702 -20.24 -21.22 35.57
N ILE A 703 -19.98 -20.08 34.91
CA ILE A 703 -20.01 -20.00 33.44
C ILE A 703 -18.92 -20.90 32.82
N CYS A 704 -17.70 -20.85 33.36
CA CYS A 704 -16.60 -21.73 32.93
C CYS A 704 -16.94 -23.21 33.18
N GLN A 705 -17.51 -23.54 34.34
CA GLN A 705 -17.96 -24.89 34.65
C GLN A 705 -19.07 -25.37 33.69
N TRP A 706 -20.02 -24.50 33.33
CA TRP A 706 -21.06 -24.85 32.34
C TRP A 706 -20.48 -25.11 30.96
N ALA A 707 -19.45 -24.38 30.55
CA ALA A 707 -18.72 -24.64 29.32
C ALA A 707 -17.95 -25.96 29.39
N GLU A 708 -17.29 -26.26 30.51
CA GLU A 708 -16.63 -27.53 30.79
C GLU A 708 -17.60 -28.72 30.75
N GLU A 709 -18.80 -28.56 31.30
CA GLU A 709 -19.85 -29.58 31.38
C GLU A 709 -20.65 -29.74 30.08
N GLY A 710 -20.56 -28.78 29.15
CA GLY A 710 -21.31 -28.80 27.89
C GLY A 710 -22.75 -28.31 28.01
N LYS A 711 -23.07 -27.49 29.03
CA LYS A 711 -24.41 -26.94 29.32
C LYS A 711 -24.78 -25.78 28.38
N LEU A 712 -24.82 -26.05 27.07
CA LEU A 712 -25.04 -25.07 26.00
C LEU A 712 -26.28 -24.17 26.21
N LYS A 713 -27.42 -24.74 26.63
CA LYS A 713 -28.65 -23.97 26.86
C LYS A 713 -28.48 -22.91 27.96
N ARG A 714 -27.68 -23.20 28.99
CA ARG A 714 -27.40 -22.24 30.07
C ARG A 714 -26.49 -21.12 29.57
N LEU A 715 -25.44 -21.46 28.81
CA LEU A 715 -24.56 -20.47 28.16
C LEU A 715 -25.33 -19.55 27.20
N GLN A 716 -26.26 -20.11 26.41
CA GLN A 716 -27.14 -19.34 25.54
C GLN A 716 -28.02 -18.35 26.32
N LYS A 717 -28.53 -18.75 27.49
CA LYS A 717 -29.28 -17.83 28.38
C LYS A 717 -28.39 -16.72 28.94
N VAL A 718 -27.15 -17.02 29.32
CA VAL A 718 -26.16 -16.03 29.78
C VAL A 718 -25.93 -14.98 28.70
N VAL A 719 -25.64 -15.38 27.46
CA VAL A 719 -25.41 -14.43 26.34
C VAL A 719 -26.64 -13.59 26.01
N ALA A 720 -27.83 -14.16 26.15
CA ALA A 720 -29.08 -13.45 25.94
C ALA A 720 -29.40 -12.47 27.08
N HIS A 721 -28.74 -12.59 28.25
CA HIS A 721 -28.96 -11.72 29.38
C HIS A 721 -28.42 -10.31 29.12
N LYS A 722 -29.19 -9.30 29.53
CA LYS A 722 -28.86 -7.88 29.31
C LYS A 722 -27.54 -7.42 29.96
N ASP A 723 -27.10 -8.10 31.02
CA ASP A 723 -25.93 -7.75 31.81
C ASP A 723 -24.66 -8.49 31.33
N PHE A 724 -24.79 -9.41 30.36
CA PHE A 724 -23.64 -10.07 29.76
C PHE A 724 -22.86 -9.11 28.86
N ILE A 725 -21.56 -8.99 29.11
CA ILE A 725 -20.65 -8.11 28.37
C ILE A 725 -19.91 -8.90 27.30
N ASP A 726 -19.03 -9.83 27.70
CA ASP A 726 -18.18 -10.61 26.79
C ASP A 726 -17.60 -11.84 27.54
N PHE A 727 -17.49 -12.98 26.87
CA PHE A 727 -16.82 -14.18 27.40
C PHE A 727 -15.31 -14.01 27.55
N ASN A 728 -14.68 -13.09 26.81
CA ASN A 728 -13.25 -12.81 26.96
C ASN A 728 -12.89 -12.25 28.34
N LEU A 729 -13.83 -11.59 29.01
CA LEU A 729 -13.64 -11.03 30.35
C LEU A 729 -13.89 -12.06 31.46
N ILE A 730 -14.42 -13.23 31.09
CA ILE A 730 -14.70 -14.31 32.03
C ILE A 730 -13.46 -15.18 32.10
N LYS A 731 -12.80 -15.12 33.25
CA LYS A 731 -11.67 -16.00 33.60
C LYS A 731 -12.14 -17.11 34.51
N GLY A 732 -11.41 -18.22 34.46
CA GLY A 732 -11.72 -19.49 35.08
C GLY A 732 -11.57 -19.50 36.58
N TYR A 733 -11.72 -20.71 37.13
CA TYR A 733 -11.36 -21.05 38.50
C TYR A 733 -10.03 -21.81 38.50
N GLU A 734 -9.33 -21.76 39.63
CA GLU A 734 -8.08 -22.47 39.82
C GLU A 734 -8.34 -24.00 39.80
N ASN A 735 -7.91 -24.63 38.72
CA ASN A 735 -7.90 -26.08 38.58
C ASN A 735 -6.58 -26.49 37.93
N GLN A 736 -6.07 -27.66 38.31
CA GLN A 736 -4.91 -28.25 37.66
C GLN A 736 -5.40 -29.19 36.58
N VAL A 737 -5.19 -28.80 35.33
CA VAL A 737 -5.49 -29.64 34.17
C VAL A 737 -4.18 -30.13 33.58
N THR A 738 -4.08 -31.44 33.40
CA THR A 738 -2.97 -32.06 32.67
C THR A 738 -3.35 -32.21 31.20
N ILE A 739 -2.61 -31.57 30.30
CA ILE A 739 -2.74 -31.74 28.85
C ILE A 739 -1.44 -32.35 28.33
N GLY A 740 -1.50 -33.58 27.83
CA GLY A 740 -0.30 -34.36 27.55
C GLY A 740 0.49 -34.66 28.83
N GLU A 741 1.73 -34.20 28.91
CA GLU A 741 2.62 -34.35 30.08
C GLU A 741 2.74 -33.07 30.91
N GLU A 742 2.11 -31.97 30.49
CA GLU A 742 2.24 -30.65 31.10
C GLU A 742 1.03 -30.35 32.00
N GLU A 743 1.30 -29.78 33.17
CA GLU A 743 0.28 -29.27 34.10
C GLU A 743 0.06 -27.79 33.83
N TYR A 744 -1.20 -27.41 33.57
CA TYR A 744 -1.62 -26.04 33.32
C TYR A 744 -2.44 -25.53 34.51
N ASN A 745 -2.20 -24.28 34.90
CA ASN A 745 -3.10 -23.55 35.79
C ASN A 745 -4.24 -22.96 34.94
N THR A 746 -5.49 -23.32 35.25
CA THR A 746 -6.66 -22.86 34.50
C THR A 746 -7.30 -21.59 35.05
N GLU A 747 -6.71 -20.94 36.05
CA GLU A 747 -7.24 -19.69 36.64
C GLU A 747 -7.50 -18.61 35.58
N LEU A 748 -6.66 -18.54 34.55
CA LEU A 748 -6.78 -17.56 33.48
C LEU A 748 -7.58 -18.07 32.26
N TRP A 749 -8.03 -19.32 32.27
CA TRP A 749 -8.73 -19.91 31.14
C TRP A 749 -10.13 -19.32 30.98
N ASN A 750 -10.50 -18.94 29.76
CA ASN A 750 -11.86 -18.52 29.45
C ASN A 750 -12.77 -19.74 29.17
N PRO A 751 -14.11 -19.55 29.11
CA PRO A 751 -15.05 -20.63 28.85
C PRO A 751 -14.80 -21.43 27.56
N LEU A 752 -14.25 -20.79 26.50
CA LEU A 752 -13.93 -21.47 25.24
C LEU A 752 -12.79 -22.47 25.43
N VAL A 753 -11.73 -22.10 26.16
CA VAL A 753 -10.57 -22.99 26.44
C VAL A 753 -11.05 -24.24 27.20
N PHE A 754 -11.89 -24.06 28.23
CA PHE A 754 -12.49 -25.19 28.98
C PHE A 754 -13.33 -26.11 28.08
N ALA A 755 -14.16 -25.54 27.22
CA ALA A 755 -14.99 -26.30 26.28
C ALA A 755 -14.15 -27.09 25.28
N ILE A 756 -13.05 -26.50 24.77
CA ILE A 756 -12.09 -27.17 23.88
C ILE A 756 -11.42 -28.33 24.61
N ASN A 757 -10.87 -28.08 25.81
CA ASN A 757 -10.19 -29.10 26.60
C ASN A 757 -11.09 -30.30 26.96
N LYS A 758 -12.38 -30.07 27.22
CA LYS A 758 -13.35 -31.15 27.47
C LYS A 758 -14.09 -31.67 26.25
N ASN A 759 -13.64 -31.29 25.04
CA ASN A 759 -14.22 -31.74 23.78
C ASN A 759 -15.73 -31.48 23.65
N ARG A 760 -16.21 -30.32 24.13
CA ARG A 760 -17.61 -29.90 24.04
C ARG A 760 -17.90 -29.23 22.69
N LEU A 761 -17.91 -30.02 21.61
CA LEU A 761 -18.03 -29.54 20.22
C LEU A 761 -19.19 -28.56 20.01
N ASN A 762 -20.37 -28.86 20.54
CA ASN A 762 -21.56 -28.01 20.41
C ASN A 762 -21.44 -26.65 21.12
N VAL A 763 -20.69 -26.60 22.23
CA VAL A 763 -20.39 -25.35 22.95
C VAL A 763 -19.34 -24.54 22.19
N VAL A 764 -18.30 -25.19 21.68
CA VAL A 764 -17.26 -24.54 20.87
C VAL A 764 -17.86 -23.99 19.57
N GLU A 765 -18.71 -24.76 18.89
CA GLU A 765 -19.42 -24.34 17.67
C GLU A 765 -20.32 -23.13 17.95
N TYR A 766 -21.03 -23.12 19.08
CA TYR A 766 -21.78 -21.96 19.53
C TYR A 766 -20.89 -20.75 19.75
N PHE A 767 -19.75 -20.89 20.43
CA PHE A 767 -18.83 -19.77 20.64
C PHE A 767 -18.33 -19.16 19.33
N PHE A 768 -17.91 -19.99 18.36
CA PHE A 768 -17.43 -19.50 17.06
C PHE A 768 -18.52 -18.85 16.20
N ASN A 769 -19.75 -19.38 16.24
CA ASN A 769 -20.82 -18.95 15.32
C ASN A 769 -21.74 -17.88 15.91
N GLU A 770 -21.99 -17.90 17.22
CA GLU A 770 -23.04 -17.12 17.87
C GLU A 770 -22.56 -16.40 19.15
N GLY A 771 -21.52 -16.92 19.82
CA GLY A 771 -21.16 -16.58 21.20
C GLY A 771 -20.55 -15.20 21.45
N LYS A 772 -20.58 -14.26 20.49
CA LYS A 772 -20.00 -12.90 20.61
C LYS A 772 -18.59 -12.87 21.22
N ILE A 773 -17.75 -13.86 20.92
CA ILE A 773 -16.39 -13.95 21.45
C ILE A 773 -15.39 -13.43 20.40
N ASN A 774 -14.37 -12.70 20.85
CA ASN A 774 -13.22 -12.39 20.00
C ASN A 774 -12.33 -13.64 19.91
N ASN A 775 -12.46 -14.39 18.82
CA ASN A 775 -11.75 -15.64 18.62
C ASN A 775 -10.23 -15.49 18.78
N ARG A 776 -9.62 -14.38 18.35
CA ARG A 776 -8.16 -14.20 18.44
C ARG A 776 -7.70 -14.10 19.90
N LEU A 777 -8.37 -13.26 20.69
CA LEU A 777 -8.08 -13.12 22.12
C LEU A 777 -8.43 -14.39 22.90
N ALA A 778 -9.58 -15.00 22.60
CA ALA A 778 -10.04 -16.18 23.31
C ALA A 778 -9.17 -17.42 23.06
N LEU A 779 -8.50 -17.48 21.91
CA LEU A 779 -7.61 -18.57 21.53
C LEU A 779 -6.16 -18.42 22.03
N MET A 780 -5.81 -17.22 22.50
CA MET A 780 -4.48 -16.88 22.99
C MET A 780 -4.16 -17.51 24.35
N ASP A 781 -2.89 -17.84 24.54
CA ASP A 781 -2.30 -18.34 25.78
C ASP A 781 -2.74 -17.47 26.98
N PRO A 782 -3.52 -18.06 27.91
CA PRO A 782 -4.05 -17.35 29.08
C PRO A 782 -2.97 -16.68 29.93
N ASP A 783 -1.78 -17.26 30.04
CA ASP A 783 -0.68 -16.72 30.84
C ASP A 783 -0.05 -15.47 30.23
N LYS A 784 -0.32 -15.20 28.95
CA LYS A 784 0.13 -14.00 28.24
C LYS A 784 -0.90 -12.88 28.24
N GLN A 785 -2.16 -13.19 28.59
CA GLN A 785 -3.26 -12.22 28.61
C GLN A 785 -3.14 -11.13 29.71
N ASP A 786 -2.37 -11.36 30.77
CA ASP A 786 -2.30 -10.45 31.94
C ASP A 786 -1.21 -9.38 31.89
N VAL A 787 -0.37 -9.35 30.86
CA VAL A 787 0.59 -8.25 30.67
C VAL A 787 -0.19 -7.07 30.12
N GLU A 788 -0.50 -6.05 30.95
CA GLU A 788 -1.19 -4.81 30.58
C GLU A 788 -1.00 -4.46 29.08
N TYR A 789 -2.00 -4.82 28.27
CA TYR A 789 -1.94 -4.71 26.82
C TYR A 789 -1.99 -3.23 26.44
N HIS A 790 -0.83 -2.59 26.39
CA HIS A 790 -0.68 -1.34 25.67
C HIS A 790 -0.90 -1.65 24.18
N GLU A 791 -1.86 -0.97 23.53
CA GLU A 791 -2.25 -1.12 22.12
C GLU A 791 -1.05 -1.18 21.13
N LYS A 792 0.11 -0.64 21.51
CA LYS A 792 1.34 -0.68 20.69
C LYS A 792 2.06 -2.03 20.64
N VAL A 793 1.85 -2.93 21.61
CA VAL A 793 2.55 -4.24 21.69
C VAL A 793 1.72 -5.35 21.02
N PHE A 794 0.48 -5.06 20.60
CA PHE A 794 -0.42 -6.05 20.02
C PHE A 794 0.10 -6.66 18.71
N PHE A 795 0.89 -5.90 17.93
CA PHE A 795 1.51 -6.39 16.70
C PHE A 795 2.72 -7.31 16.92
N ASP A 796 3.22 -7.44 18.15
CA ASP A 796 4.40 -8.25 18.50
C ASP A 796 4.02 -9.57 19.24
N ILE A 797 2.75 -9.99 19.18
CA ILE A 797 2.33 -11.26 19.79
C ILE A 797 2.97 -12.40 19.00
N HIS A 798 3.76 -13.23 19.70
CA HIS A 798 4.36 -14.40 19.07
C HIS A 798 3.25 -15.41 18.69
N PRO A 799 3.19 -15.90 17.43
CA PRO A 799 2.11 -16.78 16.95
C PRO A 799 1.87 -18.05 17.77
N SER A 800 2.90 -18.56 18.45
CA SER A 800 2.75 -19.72 19.35
C SER A 800 1.76 -19.47 20.49
N TYR A 801 1.61 -18.22 20.94
CA TYR A 801 0.66 -17.87 21.98
C TYR A 801 -0.77 -17.90 21.45
N GLU A 802 -0.99 -17.49 20.20
CA GLU A 802 -2.31 -17.51 19.55
C GLU A 802 -2.81 -18.93 19.22
N LEU A 803 -1.88 -19.91 19.21
CA LEU A 803 -2.17 -21.32 18.91
C LEU A 803 -2.47 -22.19 20.13
N HIS A 804 -2.50 -21.64 21.35
CA HIS A 804 -2.71 -22.41 22.57
C HIS A 804 -3.94 -23.34 22.45
N ASN A 805 -5.07 -22.79 22.02
CA ASN A 805 -6.31 -23.54 21.86
C ASN A 805 -6.36 -24.47 20.63
N VAL A 806 -5.47 -24.30 19.65
CA VAL A 806 -5.27 -25.25 18.56
C VAL A 806 -4.41 -26.43 19.03
N PHE A 807 -3.46 -26.20 19.93
CA PHE A 807 -2.58 -27.23 20.47
C PHE A 807 -3.28 -28.20 21.42
N ILE A 808 -4.27 -27.76 22.19
CA ILE A 808 -5.07 -28.62 23.08
C ILE A 808 -5.70 -29.82 22.32
N PRO A 809 -6.49 -29.62 21.25
CA PRO A 809 -7.08 -30.75 20.52
C PRO A 809 -6.04 -31.58 19.75
N ILE A 810 -4.86 -31.03 19.42
CA ILE A 810 -3.74 -31.79 18.84
C ILE A 810 -3.13 -32.73 19.90
N GLN A 811 -2.83 -32.22 21.09
CA GLN A 811 -2.33 -33.03 22.21
C GLN A 811 -3.33 -34.10 22.65
N ASN A 812 -4.63 -33.78 22.60
CA ASN A 812 -5.71 -34.74 22.88
C ASN A 812 -6.07 -35.64 21.68
N GLN A 813 -5.44 -35.43 20.51
CA GLN A 813 -5.72 -36.13 19.24
C GLN A 813 -7.22 -36.15 18.87
N HIS A 814 -7.95 -35.05 19.15
CA HIS A 814 -9.38 -34.94 18.93
C HIS A 814 -9.72 -34.27 17.58
N LEU A 815 -9.89 -35.09 16.54
CA LEU A 815 -9.98 -34.65 15.15
C LEU A 815 -11.07 -33.62 14.87
N ASP A 816 -12.29 -33.88 15.34
CA ASP A 816 -13.44 -33.00 15.07
C ASP A 816 -13.29 -31.62 15.74
N MET A 817 -12.62 -31.58 16.89
CA MET A 817 -12.39 -30.33 17.63
C MET A 817 -11.28 -29.53 16.97
N PHE A 818 -10.18 -30.20 16.61
CA PHE A 818 -9.11 -29.59 15.83
C PHE A 818 -9.63 -29.00 14.52
N LYS A 819 -10.41 -29.76 13.77
CA LYS A 819 -11.04 -29.29 12.53
C LYS A 819 -11.90 -28.06 12.76
N LEU A 820 -12.75 -28.09 13.78
CA LEU A 820 -13.65 -26.98 14.12
C LEU A 820 -12.85 -25.71 14.44
N VAL A 821 -11.86 -25.79 15.33
CA VAL A 821 -11.04 -24.64 15.76
C VAL A 821 -10.19 -24.11 14.61
N TRP A 822 -9.56 -24.99 13.82
CA TRP A 822 -8.69 -24.60 12.71
C TRP A 822 -9.45 -23.99 11.53
N GLU A 823 -10.59 -24.56 11.13
CA GLU A 823 -11.40 -24.06 10.01
C GLU A 823 -12.17 -22.79 10.38
N ASN A 824 -12.71 -22.68 11.60
CA ASN A 824 -13.43 -21.47 12.00
C ASN A 824 -12.51 -20.31 12.40
N GLY A 825 -11.25 -20.59 12.74
CA GLY A 825 -10.21 -19.58 12.97
C GLY A 825 -9.50 -19.10 11.71
N ASN A 826 -9.95 -19.48 10.50
CA ASN A 826 -9.19 -19.29 9.26
C ASN A 826 -8.83 -17.84 8.93
N THR A 827 -9.54 -16.86 9.48
CA THR A 827 -9.24 -15.44 9.30
C THR A 827 -8.12 -14.92 10.19
N ILE A 828 -7.69 -15.70 11.18
CA ILE A 828 -6.70 -15.31 12.19
C ILE A 828 -5.31 -15.87 11.85
N TRP A 829 -5.26 -16.99 11.13
CA TRP A 829 -4.02 -17.73 10.94
C TRP A 829 -3.17 -17.20 9.80
N GLU A 830 -1.88 -17.05 10.09
CA GLU A 830 -0.86 -16.60 9.15
C GLU A 830 0.15 -17.73 8.81
N GLU A 831 1.20 -17.39 8.06
CA GLU A 831 2.26 -18.34 7.68
C GLU A 831 2.92 -19.02 8.89
N GLU A 832 3.30 -18.23 9.90
CA GLU A 832 4.02 -18.72 11.07
C GLU A 832 3.15 -19.71 11.87
N HIS A 833 1.85 -19.43 11.96
CA HIS A 833 0.87 -20.32 12.58
C HIS A 833 0.83 -21.68 11.89
N PHE A 834 0.85 -21.67 10.56
CA PHE A 834 0.82 -22.88 9.75
C PHE A 834 2.06 -23.77 10.00
N GLY A 835 3.25 -23.18 10.16
CA GLY A 835 4.46 -23.92 10.53
C GLY A 835 4.38 -24.54 11.93
N LEU A 836 3.98 -23.77 12.93
CA LEU A 836 3.93 -24.21 14.33
C LEU A 836 2.89 -25.30 14.59
N VAL A 837 1.71 -25.23 13.94
CA VAL A 837 0.69 -26.28 14.03
C VAL A 837 1.19 -27.58 13.42
N LEU A 838 1.87 -27.50 12.27
CA LEU A 838 2.44 -28.67 11.62
C LEU A 838 3.50 -29.34 12.49
N GLU A 839 4.42 -28.55 13.05
CA GLU A 839 5.42 -29.01 14.01
C GLU A 839 4.76 -29.72 15.19
N LYS A 840 3.72 -29.13 15.80
CA LYS A 840 3.02 -29.75 16.92
C LYS A 840 2.35 -31.07 16.54
N ILE A 841 1.69 -31.15 15.39
CA ILE A 841 1.06 -32.39 14.90
C ILE A 841 2.10 -33.49 14.68
N LEU A 842 3.23 -33.14 14.05
CA LEU A 842 4.34 -34.07 13.79
C LEU A 842 4.94 -34.59 15.09
N ASN A 843 5.20 -33.72 16.07
CA ASN A 843 5.71 -34.08 17.40
C ASN A 843 4.75 -34.98 18.20
N THR A 844 3.44 -34.92 17.92
CA THR A 844 2.43 -35.82 18.54
C THR A 844 2.21 -37.12 17.77
N GLU A 845 2.92 -37.32 16.66
CA GLU A 845 2.80 -38.48 15.78
C GLU A 845 1.35 -38.74 15.26
N TRP A 846 0.55 -37.68 15.08
CA TRP A 846 -0.89 -37.79 14.82
C TRP A 846 -1.26 -37.78 13.32
N ILE A 847 -1.37 -38.96 12.71
CA ILE A 847 -1.60 -39.15 11.26
C ILE A 847 -2.94 -38.56 10.78
N GLU A 848 -4.02 -38.80 11.52
CA GLU A 848 -5.36 -38.30 11.14
C GLU A 848 -5.39 -36.77 11.17
N GLY A 849 -4.81 -36.16 12.20
CA GLY A 849 -4.68 -34.72 12.33
C GLY A 849 -3.84 -34.12 11.22
N LEU A 850 -2.70 -34.73 10.89
CA LEU A 850 -1.85 -34.32 9.76
C LEU A 850 -2.61 -34.35 8.44
N THR A 851 -3.38 -35.41 8.20
CA THR A 851 -4.16 -35.58 6.97
C THR A 851 -5.24 -34.51 6.86
N GLU A 852 -5.97 -34.24 7.93
CA GLU A 852 -7.03 -33.22 7.94
C GLU A 852 -6.43 -31.82 7.82
N PHE A 853 -5.36 -31.52 8.56
CA PHE A 853 -4.68 -30.23 8.53
C PHE A 853 -4.20 -29.87 7.12
N MET A 854 -3.47 -30.76 6.45
CA MET A 854 -2.96 -30.50 5.10
C MET A 854 -4.06 -30.44 4.04
N LYS A 855 -5.23 -31.05 4.29
CA LYS A 855 -6.38 -30.99 3.37
C LYS A 855 -7.37 -29.88 3.68
N SER A 856 -7.26 -29.27 4.87
CA SER A 856 -8.13 -28.21 5.34
C SER A 856 -8.15 -27.04 4.35
N ARG A 857 -9.28 -26.36 4.27
CA ARG A 857 -9.39 -25.18 3.42
C ARG A 857 -8.43 -24.10 3.89
N THR A 858 -8.36 -23.88 5.19
CA THR A 858 -7.48 -22.91 5.85
C THR A 858 -6.00 -23.09 5.48
N SER A 859 -5.45 -24.28 5.68
CA SER A 859 -4.03 -24.55 5.37
C SER A 859 -3.70 -24.38 3.89
N ARG A 860 -4.66 -24.68 3.01
CA ARG A 860 -4.51 -24.49 1.57
C ARG A 860 -4.55 -23.02 1.20
N GLU A 861 -5.47 -22.26 1.78
CA GLU A 861 -5.58 -20.81 1.57
C GLU A 861 -4.31 -20.09 2.04
N ILE A 862 -3.81 -20.38 3.25
CA ILE A 862 -2.55 -19.82 3.78
C ILE A 862 -1.40 -20.14 2.83
N PHE A 863 -1.23 -21.41 2.45
CA PHE A 863 -0.13 -21.80 1.56
C PHE A 863 -0.22 -21.16 0.17
N ILE A 864 -1.42 -21.04 -0.39
CA ILE A 864 -1.65 -20.38 -1.69
C ILE A 864 -1.45 -18.87 -1.60
N SER A 865 -1.66 -18.24 -0.44
CA SER A 865 -1.38 -16.82 -0.27
C SER A 865 0.12 -16.50 -0.14
N LEU A 866 0.96 -17.47 0.25
CA LEU A 866 2.40 -17.23 0.36
C LEU A 866 3.02 -16.91 -1.01
N PRO A 867 4.01 -16.00 -1.08
CA PRO A 867 4.91 -15.90 -2.23
C PRO A 867 5.59 -17.24 -2.49
N PHE A 868 5.92 -17.57 -3.73
CA PHE A 868 6.42 -18.91 -4.04
C PHE A 868 7.78 -19.22 -3.41
N HIS A 869 8.74 -18.29 -3.47
CA HIS A 869 10.00 -18.42 -2.74
C HIS A 869 9.76 -18.81 -1.28
N THR A 870 8.80 -18.14 -0.65
CA THR A 870 8.35 -18.43 0.71
C THR A 870 7.72 -19.83 0.81
N ARG A 871 6.92 -20.29 -0.16
CA ARG A 871 6.42 -21.68 -0.20
C ARG A 871 7.52 -22.73 -0.26
N THR A 872 8.60 -22.47 -1.01
CA THR A 872 9.75 -23.40 -1.08
C THR A 872 10.56 -23.39 0.20
N ILE A 873 10.82 -22.21 0.77
CA ILE A 873 11.46 -22.10 2.10
C ILE A 873 10.60 -22.79 3.14
N TRP A 874 9.30 -22.55 3.11
CA TRP A 874 8.36 -23.18 4.02
C TRP A 874 8.42 -24.70 3.89
N LEU A 875 8.40 -25.24 2.66
CA LEU A 875 8.49 -26.69 2.47
C LEU A 875 9.82 -27.27 2.96
N ASP A 876 10.94 -26.57 2.72
CA ASP A 876 12.26 -26.95 3.23
C ASP A 876 12.27 -26.92 4.77
N SER A 877 11.76 -25.84 5.38
CA SER A 877 11.60 -25.71 6.83
C SER A 877 10.74 -26.82 7.42
N VAL A 878 9.66 -27.21 6.75
CA VAL A 878 8.78 -28.28 7.21
C VAL A 878 9.44 -29.65 7.10
N VAL A 879 10.19 -29.90 6.03
CA VAL A 879 10.96 -31.14 5.90
C VAL A 879 12.04 -31.18 6.99
N ASN A 880 12.69 -30.05 7.29
CA ASN A 880 13.62 -29.95 8.41
C ASN A 880 12.91 -30.19 9.76
N ILE A 881 11.72 -29.62 9.98
CA ILE A 881 10.91 -29.89 11.18
C ILE A 881 10.64 -31.39 11.31
N TYR A 882 10.28 -32.07 10.23
CA TYR A 882 10.09 -33.51 10.21
C TYR A 882 11.39 -34.28 10.56
N GLU A 883 12.53 -33.88 9.98
CA GLU A 883 13.84 -34.49 10.26
C GLU A 883 14.31 -34.24 11.70
N GLU A 884 14.05 -33.05 12.26
CA GLU A 884 14.41 -32.66 13.62
C GLU A 884 13.52 -33.33 14.68
N ALA A 885 12.27 -33.65 14.33
CA ALA A 885 11.34 -34.34 15.22
C ALA A 885 11.72 -35.82 15.51
N ASP A 886 12.76 -36.36 14.84
CA ASP A 886 13.26 -37.74 15.00
C ASP A 886 12.14 -38.81 14.90
N ILE A 887 11.18 -38.58 14.00
CA ILE A 887 10.01 -39.46 13.84
C ILE A 887 10.43 -40.77 13.17
N GLU A 888 10.49 -41.84 13.97
CA GLU A 888 10.81 -43.20 13.49
C GLU A 888 9.64 -43.89 12.75
N ASP A 889 8.41 -43.35 12.82
CA ASP A 889 7.23 -43.96 12.17
C ASP A 889 7.16 -43.67 10.67
N GLU A 890 7.55 -44.68 9.87
CA GLU A 890 7.44 -44.70 8.41
C GLU A 890 6.03 -44.42 7.86
N ASN A 891 4.95 -44.68 8.63
CA ASN A 891 3.59 -44.35 8.20
C ASN A 891 3.35 -42.84 8.21
N ILE A 892 3.93 -42.13 9.17
CA ILE A 892 3.84 -40.67 9.25
C ILE A 892 4.66 -40.06 8.12
N LYS A 893 5.91 -40.52 7.94
CA LYS A 893 6.78 -40.14 6.81
C LYS A 893 6.05 -40.25 5.48
N SER A 894 5.51 -41.45 5.20
CA SER A 894 4.83 -41.73 3.94
C SER A 894 3.53 -40.94 3.77
N THR A 895 2.77 -40.72 4.84
CA THR A 895 1.55 -39.89 4.80
C THR A 895 1.89 -38.43 4.54
N PHE A 896 2.86 -37.87 5.28
CA PHE A 896 3.34 -36.51 5.12
C PHE A 896 3.79 -36.25 3.67
N TYR A 897 4.74 -37.04 3.17
CA TYR A 897 5.22 -36.92 1.79
C TYR A 897 4.13 -37.16 0.74
N SER A 898 3.17 -38.04 1.02
CA SER A 898 2.00 -38.21 0.15
C SER A 898 1.12 -36.96 0.10
N LEU A 899 0.93 -36.25 1.22
CA LEU A 899 0.10 -35.04 1.29
C LEU A 899 0.77 -33.84 0.61
N ILE A 900 2.06 -33.59 0.86
CA ILE A 900 2.80 -32.51 0.19
C ILE A 900 3.01 -32.77 -1.31
N SER A 901 2.86 -34.02 -1.76
CA SER A 901 2.82 -34.37 -3.19
C SER A 901 1.48 -34.08 -3.87
N GLU A 902 0.48 -33.57 -3.15
CA GLU A 902 -0.84 -33.23 -3.68
C GLU A 902 -1.01 -31.70 -3.78
N SER A 903 -1.94 -31.25 -4.63
CA SER A 903 -2.26 -29.83 -4.79
C SER A 903 -2.85 -29.25 -3.49
N PRO A 904 -2.43 -28.05 -3.02
CA PRO A 904 -1.60 -27.04 -3.71
C PRO A 904 -0.07 -27.16 -3.50
N TYR A 905 0.40 -28.10 -2.68
CA TYR A 905 1.82 -28.22 -2.25
C TYR A 905 2.73 -28.83 -3.32
N SER A 906 2.15 -29.63 -4.22
CA SER A 906 2.88 -30.44 -5.20
C SER A 906 3.88 -29.66 -6.05
N LEU A 907 3.60 -28.38 -6.34
CA LEU A 907 4.50 -27.52 -7.08
C LEU A 907 5.79 -27.22 -6.31
N ALA A 908 5.67 -26.78 -5.06
CA ALA A 908 6.84 -26.52 -4.22
C ALA A 908 7.66 -27.81 -4.04
N MET A 909 6.99 -28.96 -3.84
CA MET A 909 7.65 -30.25 -3.69
C MET A 909 8.38 -30.72 -4.95
N ALA A 910 7.85 -30.43 -6.14
CA ALA A 910 8.51 -30.77 -7.40
C ALA A 910 9.80 -29.95 -7.63
N ILE A 911 9.93 -28.81 -6.96
CA ILE A 911 10.99 -27.81 -7.13
C ILE A 911 12.04 -27.90 -6.02
N ALA A 912 11.62 -28.19 -4.78
CA ALA A 912 12.51 -28.35 -3.65
C ALA A 912 13.60 -29.40 -3.93
N ASN A 913 14.83 -29.08 -3.53
CA ASN A 913 16.01 -29.89 -3.80
C ASN A 913 16.30 -30.77 -2.59
N PHE A 914 15.64 -31.92 -2.54
CA PHE A 914 15.96 -32.97 -1.58
C PHE A 914 17.19 -33.72 -2.08
N ASP A 915 18.36 -33.45 -1.49
CA ASP A 915 19.62 -34.10 -1.87
C ASP A 915 19.53 -35.62 -1.61
N ASP A 916 19.57 -36.42 -2.67
CA ASP A 916 19.73 -37.90 -2.72
C ASP A 916 18.91 -38.77 -1.73
N ASP A 917 17.79 -38.30 -1.17
CA ASP A 917 16.85 -39.17 -0.44
C ASP A 917 16.04 -40.02 -1.44
N ASP A 918 16.47 -41.27 -1.60
CA ASP A 918 15.81 -42.30 -2.43
C ASP A 918 14.32 -42.44 -2.06
N ASP A 919 13.92 -42.20 -0.81
CA ASP A 919 12.54 -42.31 -0.35
C ASP A 919 11.68 -41.13 -0.84
N MET A 920 12.25 -39.94 -0.98
CA MET A 920 11.56 -38.74 -1.47
C MET A 920 11.37 -38.74 -2.98
N SER A 921 12.27 -39.40 -3.72
CA SER A 921 12.24 -39.45 -5.18
C SER A 921 10.90 -39.94 -5.76
N GLN A 922 10.22 -40.87 -5.09
CA GLN A 922 8.90 -41.36 -5.52
C GLN A 922 7.79 -40.32 -5.31
N TYR A 923 7.85 -39.52 -4.23
CA TYR A 923 6.84 -38.51 -3.92
C TYR A 923 7.05 -37.25 -4.74
N VAL A 924 8.30 -36.86 -5.00
CA VAL A 924 8.62 -35.85 -6.00
C VAL A 924 8.05 -36.27 -7.37
N LYS A 925 8.18 -37.56 -7.76
CA LYS A 925 7.54 -38.07 -8.98
C LYS A 925 6.01 -38.04 -8.92
N LYS A 926 5.39 -38.30 -7.77
CA LYS A 926 3.94 -38.19 -7.56
C LYS A 926 3.48 -36.74 -7.68
N ALA A 927 4.20 -35.81 -7.04
CA ALA A 927 3.96 -34.36 -7.09
C ALA A 927 3.98 -33.85 -8.53
N LYS A 928 5.01 -34.25 -9.28
CA LYS A 928 5.14 -34.00 -10.72
C LYS A 928 3.93 -34.44 -11.54
N GLY A 929 3.35 -35.61 -11.20
CA GLY A 929 2.15 -36.12 -11.86
C GLY A 929 0.84 -35.46 -11.42
N ASN A 930 0.85 -34.75 -10.29
CA ASN A 930 -0.31 -34.09 -9.69
C ASN A 930 -0.41 -32.60 -10.01
N LEU A 931 0.61 -32.02 -10.67
CA LEU A 931 0.61 -30.63 -11.10
C LEU A 931 -0.63 -30.35 -11.96
N LYS A 932 -1.48 -29.43 -11.52
CA LYS A 932 -2.68 -29.04 -12.27
C LYS A 932 -2.44 -27.75 -13.05
N GLU A 933 -3.14 -27.59 -14.17
CA GLU A 933 -3.10 -26.39 -15.04
C GLU A 933 -3.12 -25.04 -14.27
N PRO A 934 -3.95 -24.85 -13.21
CA PRO A 934 -3.96 -23.62 -12.42
C PRO A 934 -2.67 -23.31 -11.67
N GLU A 935 -1.91 -24.33 -11.25
CA GLU A 935 -0.64 -24.14 -10.52
C GLU A 935 0.47 -23.64 -11.47
N TYR A 936 0.41 -24.02 -12.74
CA TYR A 936 1.32 -23.50 -13.76
C TYR A 936 1.07 -22.02 -14.07
N ASN A 937 -0.19 -21.59 -14.06
CA ASN A 937 -0.54 -20.20 -14.31
C ASN A 937 0.07 -19.26 -13.27
N PHE A 938 0.17 -19.67 -12.00
CA PHE A 938 0.87 -18.89 -10.96
C PHE A 938 2.37 -18.73 -11.24
N ILE A 939 3.04 -19.77 -11.78
CA ILE A 939 4.47 -19.71 -12.12
C ILE A 939 4.71 -18.72 -13.26
N ILE A 940 3.83 -18.72 -14.26
CA ILE A 940 3.99 -17.98 -15.52
C ILE A 940 4.01 -16.45 -15.32
N PHE A 941 3.41 -15.95 -14.23
CA PHE A 941 3.34 -14.52 -13.92
C PHE A 941 4.33 -14.05 -12.84
N SER A 942 5.16 -14.94 -12.32
CA SER A 942 6.15 -14.55 -11.31
C SER A 942 7.41 -14.00 -11.96
N GLU A 943 8.00 -12.96 -11.36
CA GLU A 943 9.32 -12.42 -11.76
C GLU A 943 10.45 -13.46 -11.62
N GLU A 944 10.16 -14.58 -10.96
CA GLU A 944 11.10 -15.62 -10.56
C GLU A 944 11.16 -16.81 -11.54
N ILE A 945 10.48 -16.76 -12.69
CA ILE A 945 10.41 -17.84 -13.72
C ILE A 945 11.75 -18.56 -13.97
N ASP A 946 12.86 -17.81 -13.95
CA ASP A 946 14.23 -18.31 -14.17
C ASP A 946 14.66 -19.28 -13.06
N THR A 947 14.31 -18.96 -11.82
CA THR A 947 14.52 -19.77 -10.62
C THR A 947 13.71 -21.07 -10.72
N TYR A 948 12.43 -20.99 -11.11
CA TYR A 948 11.60 -22.19 -11.33
C TYR A 948 12.20 -23.09 -12.39
N LYS A 949 12.56 -22.52 -13.53
CA LYS A 949 13.17 -23.28 -14.62
C LYS A 949 14.45 -23.96 -14.17
N ALA A 950 15.37 -23.24 -13.53
CA ALA A 950 16.64 -23.80 -13.08
C ALA A 950 16.42 -24.95 -12.09
N ALA A 951 15.45 -24.81 -11.18
CA ALA A 951 15.09 -25.86 -10.24
C ALA A 951 14.45 -27.07 -10.95
N PHE A 952 13.56 -26.86 -11.92
CA PHE A 952 12.98 -27.93 -12.72
C PHE A 952 14.02 -28.67 -13.58
N GLU A 953 14.96 -27.97 -14.20
CA GLU A 953 16.07 -28.57 -14.94
C GLU A 953 16.98 -29.40 -14.02
N LYS A 954 17.32 -28.86 -12.84
CA LYS A 954 18.10 -29.55 -11.81
C LYS A 954 17.41 -30.85 -11.37
N ASN A 955 16.09 -30.81 -11.23
CA ASN A 955 15.26 -31.95 -10.80
C ASN A 955 14.84 -32.88 -11.96
N GLY A 956 15.46 -32.74 -13.15
CA GLY A 956 15.23 -33.63 -14.29
C GLY A 956 13.87 -33.46 -14.99
N LEU A 957 13.12 -32.40 -14.69
CA LEU A 957 11.85 -32.03 -15.33
C LEU A 957 12.09 -31.16 -16.56
N LYS A 958 12.82 -31.72 -17.53
CA LYS A 958 13.20 -30.97 -18.72
C LYS A 958 12.00 -30.54 -19.54
N ASP A 959 10.94 -31.34 -19.58
CA ASP A 959 9.69 -31.03 -20.28
C ASP A 959 8.94 -29.85 -19.66
N VAL A 960 8.82 -29.78 -18.33
CA VAL A 960 8.21 -28.65 -17.62
C VAL A 960 9.10 -27.41 -17.68
N ALA A 961 10.42 -27.58 -17.53
CA ALA A 961 11.38 -26.50 -17.73
C ALA A 961 11.39 -26.00 -19.18
N GLU A 962 11.20 -26.87 -20.17
CA GLU A 962 11.04 -26.53 -21.59
C GLU A 962 9.70 -25.85 -21.87
N GLU A 963 8.63 -26.19 -21.14
CA GLU A 963 7.35 -25.50 -21.20
C GLU A 963 7.46 -24.11 -20.57
N LEU A 964 8.11 -24.00 -19.41
CA LEU A 964 8.44 -22.71 -18.80
C LEU A 964 9.44 -21.93 -19.61
N ASP A 965 10.38 -22.55 -20.31
CA ASP A 965 11.24 -21.92 -21.30
C ASP A 965 10.44 -21.48 -22.51
N ARG A 966 9.41 -22.22 -22.91
CA ARG A 966 8.51 -21.78 -23.97
C ARG A 966 7.72 -20.57 -23.52
N TYR A 967 7.19 -20.55 -22.29
CA TYR A 967 6.49 -19.42 -21.68
C TYR A 967 7.42 -18.24 -21.34
N LYS A 968 8.64 -18.51 -20.89
CA LYS A 968 9.70 -17.53 -20.59
C LYS A 968 10.30 -17.00 -21.86
N ALA A 969 10.62 -17.82 -22.86
CA ALA A 969 11.08 -17.35 -24.15
C ALA A 969 9.96 -16.56 -24.83
N PHE A 970 8.72 -16.97 -24.70
CA PHE A 970 7.55 -16.14 -25.00
C PHE A 970 7.62 -14.82 -24.21
N MET A 971 7.76 -14.81 -22.89
CA MET A 971 7.89 -13.60 -22.07
C MET A 971 9.19 -12.80 -22.27
N GLN A 972 10.29 -13.38 -22.76
CA GLN A 972 11.60 -12.74 -22.91
C GLN A 972 11.82 -12.24 -24.34
N THR A 973 11.27 -12.96 -25.33
CA THR A 973 11.07 -12.45 -26.69
C THR A 973 10.10 -11.27 -26.65
N HIS A 974 9.17 -11.26 -25.67
CA HIS A 974 8.43 -10.06 -25.28
C HIS A 974 9.26 -9.04 -24.52
N TYR A 975 9.96 -9.38 -23.43
CA TYR A 975 10.34 -8.37 -22.42
C TYR A 975 11.82 -8.02 -22.24
N ARG A 976 12.84 -8.71 -22.75
CA ARG A 976 14.26 -8.22 -22.75
C ARG A 976 15.21 -9.34 -23.20
N ILE A 977 16.12 -9.01 -24.12
CA ILE A 977 17.27 -9.87 -24.45
C ILE A 977 18.39 -9.58 -23.43
N ASN A 978 18.81 -10.61 -22.69
CA ASN A 978 19.79 -10.51 -21.60
C ASN A 978 21.24 -10.56 -22.15
N ILE A 979 21.98 -9.45 -21.99
CA ILE A 979 23.31 -9.19 -22.60
C ILE A 979 24.44 -10.00 -21.91
N ASN A 980 24.22 -10.51 -20.70
CA ASN A 980 25.29 -11.08 -19.88
C ASN A 980 25.71 -12.52 -20.24
N SER A 981 24.90 -13.29 -20.97
CA SER A 981 25.24 -14.68 -21.34
C SER A 981 26.17 -14.80 -22.56
N ALA A 982 26.33 -13.74 -23.35
CA ALA A 982 27.16 -13.74 -24.57
C ALA A 982 28.68 -13.81 -24.29
N GLY A 983 29.13 -13.35 -23.12
CA GLY A 983 30.55 -13.26 -22.77
C GLY A 983 31.31 -14.58 -22.64
N ALA A 984 30.61 -15.72 -22.55
CA ALA A 984 31.23 -17.04 -22.31
C ALA A 984 31.39 -17.92 -23.57
N SER A 985 30.83 -17.53 -24.72
CA SER A 985 30.76 -18.38 -25.90
C SER A 985 32.01 -18.24 -26.81
N ILE A 986 32.66 -19.37 -27.13
CA ILE A 986 33.77 -19.43 -28.10
C ILE A 986 33.15 -19.46 -29.51
N LEU A 987 33.36 -18.39 -30.26
CA LEU A 987 32.88 -18.26 -31.64
C LEU A 987 33.90 -18.87 -32.59
N THR A 988 33.45 -19.72 -33.51
CA THR A 988 34.28 -20.23 -34.61
C THR A 988 33.76 -19.66 -35.95
N PRO A 989 34.54 -19.67 -37.04
CA PRO A 989 34.10 -19.12 -38.32
C PRO A 989 32.80 -19.72 -38.88
N HIS A 990 32.36 -20.85 -38.31
CA HIS A 990 31.20 -21.63 -38.70
C HIS A 990 30.10 -21.71 -37.62
N THR A 991 30.22 -20.98 -36.49
CA THR A 991 29.12 -20.92 -35.52
C THR A 991 27.90 -20.24 -36.12
N LYS A 992 26.71 -20.66 -35.68
CA LYS A 992 25.41 -20.22 -36.21
C LYS A 992 25.25 -18.71 -36.04
N GLU A 993 25.84 -18.16 -34.99
CA GLU A 993 25.92 -16.76 -34.61
C GLU A 993 26.78 -15.94 -35.60
N VAL A 994 27.91 -16.50 -36.06
CA VAL A 994 28.78 -15.87 -37.07
C VAL A 994 28.15 -15.93 -38.46
N GLU A 995 27.40 -16.99 -38.77
CA GLU A 995 26.56 -17.03 -39.98
C GLU A 995 25.38 -16.05 -39.92
N LEU A 996 24.73 -15.91 -38.76
CA LEU A 996 23.65 -14.94 -38.54
C LEU A 996 24.18 -13.52 -38.73
N PHE A 997 25.37 -13.21 -38.20
CA PHE A 997 26.06 -11.94 -38.39
C PHE A 997 26.36 -11.64 -39.87
N LYS A 998 26.74 -12.67 -40.64
CA LYS A 998 26.96 -12.52 -42.09
C LYS A 998 25.67 -12.19 -42.84
N LYS A 999 24.51 -12.69 -42.39
CA LYS A 999 23.19 -12.58 -43.05
C LYS A 999 22.37 -11.37 -42.59
N GLU A 1000 22.38 -11.01 -41.31
CA GLU A 1000 21.55 -9.94 -40.72
C GLU A 1000 22.37 -8.96 -39.86
N PRO A 1001 22.87 -7.84 -40.45
CA PRO A 1001 23.81 -6.91 -39.79
C PRO A 1001 23.28 -6.21 -38.53
N ARG A 1002 21.95 -6.11 -38.35
CA ARG A 1002 21.33 -5.48 -37.17
C ARG A 1002 21.61 -6.20 -35.84
N TYR A 1003 22.00 -7.49 -35.89
CA TYR A 1003 22.43 -8.25 -34.72
C TYR A 1003 23.93 -8.13 -34.43
N ALA A 1004 24.62 -7.19 -35.08
CA ALA A 1004 26.07 -7.07 -34.98
C ALA A 1004 26.58 -6.70 -33.57
N HIS A 1005 25.83 -5.89 -32.82
CA HIS A 1005 26.29 -5.37 -31.53
C HIS A 1005 26.53 -6.50 -30.49
N LEU A 1006 25.67 -7.54 -30.47
CA LEU A 1006 25.73 -8.66 -29.52
C LEU A 1006 26.93 -9.59 -29.76
N ASN A 1007 27.32 -9.79 -31.02
CA ASN A 1007 28.44 -10.67 -31.38
C ASN A 1007 29.79 -9.96 -31.26
N LEU A 1008 29.84 -8.64 -31.44
CA LEU A 1008 31.06 -7.85 -31.20
C LEU A 1008 31.44 -7.83 -29.72
N HIS A 1009 30.45 -7.85 -28.81
CA HIS A 1009 30.61 -8.05 -27.37
C HIS A 1009 31.38 -9.33 -27.04
N ALA A 1010 30.97 -10.46 -27.63
CA ALA A 1010 31.62 -11.76 -27.43
C ALA A 1010 33.03 -11.81 -28.04
N ILE A 1011 33.29 -11.08 -29.13
CA ILE A 1011 34.63 -11.01 -29.75
C ILE A 1011 35.58 -10.13 -28.93
N ALA A 1012 35.08 -9.06 -28.32
CA ALA A 1012 35.88 -8.18 -27.45
C ALA A 1012 36.23 -8.87 -26.11
N MET A 1013 35.32 -9.63 -25.51
CA MET A 1013 35.50 -10.15 -24.15
C MET A 1013 36.49 -11.34 -24.02
N THR A 1014 36.88 -12.02 -25.11
CA THR A 1014 37.78 -13.19 -25.05
C THR A 1014 38.81 -13.27 -26.17
N GLU A 1015 40.08 -13.53 -25.81
CA GLU A 1015 41.18 -13.75 -26.76
C GLU A 1015 40.95 -14.95 -27.70
N LYS A 1016 40.10 -15.90 -27.28
CA LYS A 1016 39.76 -17.09 -28.08
C LYS A 1016 39.00 -16.76 -29.36
N ASN A 1017 38.41 -15.56 -29.45
CA ASN A 1017 37.61 -15.11 -30.59
C ASN A 1017 38.41 -14.20 -31.56
N ASN A 1018 39.72 -14.00 -31.36
CA ASN A 1018 40.56 -13.11 -32.18
C ASN A 1018 40.54 -13.48 -33.67
N ALA A 1019 40.45 -14.77 -34.00
CA ALA A 1019 40.40 -15.25 -35.39
C ALA A 1019 39.12 -14.81 -36.13
N ILE A 1020 38.08 -14.37 -35.40
CA ILE A 1020 36.81 -13.90 -35.97
C ILE A 1020 36.89 -12.40 -36.33
N TRP A 1021 37.69 -11.60 -35.62
CA TRP A 1021 37.76 -10.15 -35.80
C TRP A 1021 38.02 -9.71 -37.26
N PRO A 1022 38.98 -10.31 -38.00
CA PRO A 1022 39.21 -9.97 -39.41
C PRO A 1022 38.02 -10.25 -40.33
N LEU A 1023 37.10 -11.14 -39.95
CA LEU A 1023 35.93 -11.53 -40.74
C LEU A 1023 34.74 -10.59 -40.53
N VAL A 1024 34.74 -9.80 -39.45
CA VAL A 1024 33.62 -8.94 -39.07
C VAL A 1024 33.96 -7.45 -39.03
N LYS A 1025 35.26 -7.09 -38.96
CA LYS A 1025 35.72 -5.70 -38.77
C LYS A 1025 35.20 -4.71 -39.81
N ASP A 1026 35.16 -5.08 -41.09
CA ASP A 1026 34.77 -4.16 -42.17
C ASP A 1026 33.26 -3.87 -42.15
N LYS A 1027 32.45 -4.84 -41.69
CA LYS A 1027 31.00 -4.64 -41.47
C LYS A 1027 30.70 -3.90 -40.17
N ALA A 1028 31.48 -4.15 -39.11
CA ALA A 1028 31.38 -3.43 -37.85
C ALA A 1028 31.69 -1.93 -38.05
N ALA A 1029 32.77 -1.62 -38.78
CA ALA A 1029 33.13 -0.24 -39.16
C ALA A 1029 32.00 0.49 -39.92
N LEU A 1030 31.19 -0.23 -40.70
CA LEU A 1030 30.07 0.33 -41.45
C LEU A 1030 28.88 0.72 -40.56
N GLU A 1031 28.57 -0.06 -39.51
CA GLU A 1031 27.52 0.26 -38.54
C GLU A 1031 27.98 1.31 -37.51
N PHE A 1032 29.29 1.40 -37.24
CA PHE A 1032 29.90 2.52 -36.49
C PHE A 1032 29.63 3.89 -37.12
N GLN A 1033 29.47 3.96 -38.46
CA GLN A 1033 29.09 5.21 -39.11
C GLN A 1033 27.64 5.63 -38.82
N LYS A 1034 26.76 4.72 -38.37
CA LYS A 1034 25.30 4.92 -38.24
C LYS A 1034 24.74 5.16 -36.82
N GLY A 1035 25.57 5.27 -35.78
CA GLY A 1035 25.13 5.82 -34.48
C GLY A 1035 25.38 4.97 -33.24
N HIS A 1036 25.81 3.72 -33.35
CA HIS A 1036 26.11 2.84 -32.19
C HIS A 1036 27.58 2.91 -31.73
N ARG A 1037 28.18 4.11 -31.72
CA ARG A 1037 29.63 4.32 -31.50
C ARG A 1037 30.08 4.09 -30.06
N TRP A 1038 29.17 4.30 -29.11
CA TRP A 1038 29.46 4.44 -27.69
C TRP A 1038 29.71 3.11 -26.99
N ASP A 1039 28.80 2.15 -27.17
CA ASP A 1039 28.84 0.90 -26.42
C ASP A 1039 30.13 0.12 -26.71
N LEU A 1040 30.58 0.10 -27.96
CA LEU A 1040 31.70 -0.73 -28.40
C LEU A 1040 33.09 -0.25 -27.94
N LEU A 1041 33.33 1.06 -27.85
CA LEU A 1041 34.61 1.61 -27.35
C LEU A 1041 34.70 1.50 -25.82
N SER A 1042 33.58 1.74 -25.13
CA SER A 1042 33.42 1.48 -23.70
C SER A 1042 33.66 0.00 -23.36
N LEU A 1043 33.18 -0.93 -24.19
CA LEU A 1043 33.44 -2.36 -24.02
C LEU A 1043 34.86 -2.77 -24.40
N ALA A 1044 35.47 -2.14 -25.40
CA ALA A 1044 36.84 -2.40 -25.78
C ALA A 1044 37.85 -1.97 -24.71
N LEU A 1045 37.51 -0.98 -23.87
CA LEU A 1045 38.26 -0.65 -22.64
C LEU A 1045 38.35 -1.83 -21.67
N PHE A 1046 37.27 -2.60 -21.52
CA PHE A 1046 37.20 -3.78 -20.65
C PHE A 1046 37.63 -5.09 -21.36
N SER A 1047 37.83 -5.04 -22.67
CA SER A 1047 38.24 -6.21 -23.47
C SER A 1047 39.62 -6.72 -23.04
N LYS A 1048 39.84 -8.05 -23.06
CA LYS A 1048 41.21 -8.59 -22.97
C LYS A 1048 42.00 -8.43 -24.27
N ASN A 1049 41.37 -7.93 -25.32
CA ASN A 1049 41.90 -7.94 -26.68
C ASN A 1049 42.37 -6.55 -27.14
N SER A 1050 43.64 -6.26 -26.90
CA SER A 1050 44.27 -5.00 -27.31
C SER A 1050 44.26 -4.77 -28.84
N GLU A 1051 44.21 -5.84 -29.64
CA GLU A 1051 44.19 -5.75 -31.11
C GLU A 1051 42.84 -5.21 -31.61
N VAL A 1052 41.73 -5.65 -31.00
CA VAL A 1052 40.39 -5.13 -31.27
C VAL A 1052 40.27 -3.67 -30.84
N PHE A 1053 40.73 -3.33 -29.64
CA PHE A 1053 40.75 -1.95 -29.15
C PHE A 1053 41.56 -1.03 -30.09
N ASN A 1054 42.78 -1.42 -30.45
CA ASN A 1054 43.64 -0.61 -31.33
C ASN A 1054 43.10 -0.51 -32.76
N SER A 1055 42.47 -1.56 -33.29
CA SER A 1055 41.82 -1.53 -34.61
C SER A 1055 40.60 -0.59 -34.59
N LEU A 1056 39.77 -0.66 -33.55
CA LEU A 1056 38.62 0.23 -33.38
C LEU A 1056 39.05 1.70 -33.27
N MET A 1057 40.10 1.97 -32.48
CA MET A 1057 40.69 3.30 -32.36
C MET A 1057 41.26 3.81 -33.69
N LYS A 1058 41.84 2.94 -34.52
CA LYS A 1058 42.42 3.36 -35.81
C LYS A 1058 41.36 3.63 -36.89
N ASP A 1059 40.30 2.84 -36.90
CA ASP A 1059 39.33 2.77 -38.00
C ASP A 1059 38.05 3.60 -37.76
N THR A 1060 37.92 4.23 -36.59
CA THR A 1060 36.78 5.11 -36.24
C THR A 1060 37.13 6.60 -36.41
N LYS A 1061 36.17 7.51 -36.14
CA LYS A 1061 36.43 8.95 -36.05
C LYS A 1061 36.57 9.32 -34.56
N PRO A 1062 37.28 10.42 -34.22
CA PRO A 1062 37.35 10.94 -32.84
C PRO A 1062 35.95 11.08 -32.21
N LEU A 1063 35.83 10.72 -30.93
CA LEU A 1063 34.58 10.88 -30.15
C LEU A 1063 34.43 12.33 -29.70
N THR A 1064 33.18 12.79 -29.52
CA THR A 1064 32.81 14.19 -29.19
C THR A 1064 32.15 14.36 -27.81
N SER A 1065 32.08 13.30 -26.98
CA SER A 1065 31.63 13.33 -25.56
C SER A 1065 31.94 11.95 -24.91
N MET A 1066 31.89 11.74 -23.58
CA MET A 1066 32.08 10.38 -23.00
C MET A 1066 31.57 10.20 -21.56
N ILE A 1067 30.75 9.16 -21.31
CA ILE A 1067 30.24 8.82 -19.97
C ILE A 1067 30.91 7.54 -19.45
N PHE A 1068 31.48 7.59 -18.23
CA PHE A 1068 32.11 6.45 -17.56
C PHE A 1068 31.28 5.94 -16.37
N LYS A 1069 31.00 4.63 -16.39
CA LYS A 1069 30.39 3.90 -15.29
C LYS A 1069 31.36 2.82 -14.83
N LEU A 1070 31.71 2.81 -13.55
CA LEU A 1070 32.59 1.80 -12.96
C LEU A 1070 31.75 0.58 -12.53
N GLU A 1071 32.24 -0.63 -12.78
CA GLU A 1071 31.59 -1.90 -12.37
C GLU A 1071 32.04 -2.35 -10.98
N ASP A 1072 31.19 -3.11 -10.26
CA ASP A 1072 31.33 -3.47 -8.84
C ASP A 1072 32.45 -4.50 -8.51
N THR A 1073 33.25 -4.98 -9.47
CA THR A 1073 34.24 -6.07 -9.23
C THR A 1073 35.69 -5.59 -9.15
N PRO A 1074 36.45 -5.89 -8.07
CA PRO A 1074 37.83 -5.43 -7.89
C PRO A 1074 38.81 -5.96 -8.96
N PHE A 1075 39.63 -5.05 -9.53
CA PHE A 1075 40.71 -5.40 -10.46
C PHE A 1075 41.97 -5.86 -9.70
N SER A 1076 42.79 -6.71 -10.33
CA SER A 1076 44.20 -6.84 -9.91
C SER A 1076 45.01 -5.64 -10.40
N ASP A 1077 46.08 -5.25 -9.69
CA ASP A 1077 46.91 -4.07 -10.02
C ASP A 1077 47.38 -4.06 -11.49
N LYS A 1078 47.69 -5.23 -12.04
CA LYS A 1078 48.08 -5.37 -13.46
C LYS A 1078 46.95 -5.00 -14.42
N LYS A 1079 45.71 -5.43 -14.14
CA LYS A 1079 44.53 -5.11 -14.94
C LYS A 1079 44.11 -3.66 -14.78
N LYS A 1080 44.29 -3.10 -13.58
CA LYS A 1080 44.06 -1.69 -13.28
C LYS A 1080 44.96 -0.78 -14.13
N ASN A 1081 46.26 -1.07 -14.19
CA ASN A 1081 47.20 -0.27 -15.00
C ASN A 1081 46.93 -0.37 -16.51
N GLU A 1082 46.54 -1.54 -17.00
CA GLU A 1082 46.17 -1.73 -18.41
C GLU A 1082 44.88 -0.96 -18.76
N TYR A 1083 43.89 -1.00 -17.88
CA TYR A 1083 42.65 -0.22 -18.00
C TYR A 1083 42.93 1.29 -18.04
N VAL A 1084 43.76 1.79 -17.11
CA VAL A 1084 44.19 3.20 -17.06
C VAL A 1084 44.89 3.61 -18.35
N SER A 1085 45.78 2.78 -18.89
CA SER A 1085 46.53 3.08 -20.12
C SER A 1085 45.62 3.13 -21.36
N ARG A 1086 44.63 2.24 -21.47
CA ARG A 1086 43.65 2.25 -22.56
C ARG A 1086 42.69 3.43 -22.44
N LEU A 1087 42.28 3.77 -21.23
CA LEU A 1087 41.49 4.95 -20.93
C LEU A 1087 42.20 6.23 -21.35
N GLN A 1088 43.48 6.37 -21.01
CA GLN A 1088 44.32 7.49 -21.45
C GLN A 1088 44.44 7.57 -22.97
N SER A 1089 44.60 6.42 -23.65
CA SER A 1089 44.68 6.38 -25.12
C SER A 1089 43.36 6.80 -25.79
N LEU A 1090 42.23 6.41 -25.20
CA LEU A 1090 40.88 6.77 -25.66
C LEU A 1090 40.59 8.27 -25.50
N ILE A 1091 41.01 8.83 -24.37
CA ILE A 1091 40.94 10.26 -24.07
C ILE A 1091 41.79 11.03 -25.08
N GLN A 1092 43.03 10.62 -25.35
CA GLN A 1092 43.91 11.29 -26.32
C GLN A 1092 43.38 11.24 -27.76
N TYR A 1093 42.52 10.26 -28.07
CA TYR A 1093 41.94 10.07 -29.40
C TYR A 1093 40.64 10.84 -29.62
N SER A 1094 39.99 11.33 -28.56
CA SER A 1094 38.72 12.03 -28.63
C SER A 1094 38.92 13.55 -28.60
N GLY A 1095 38.16 14.27 -29.43
CA GLY A 1095 38.23 15.73 -29.56
C GLY A 1095 36.97 16.34 -28.97
N ASP A 1096 37.14 17.23 -27.99
CA ASP A 1096 36.09 17.86 -27.18
C ASP A 1096 35.31 16.84 -26.34
N ILE A 1097 35.80 16.54 -25.14
CA ILE A 1097 35.22 15.51 -24.26
C ILE A 1097 34.42 16.16 -23.13
N GLU A 1098 33.15 15.78 -22.98
CA GLU A 1098 32.40 15.89 -21.73
C GLU A 1098 32.59 14.58 -20.95
N VAL A 1099 33.38 14.59 -19.87
CA VAL A 1099 33.69 13.39 -19.06
C VAL A 1099 32.76 13.29 -17.86
N LEU A 1100 32.05 12.17 -17.73
CA LEU A 1100 31.06 11.92 -16.68
C LEU A 1100 31.45 10.74 -15.79
N PHE A 1101 31.72 10.97 -14.50
CA PHE A 1101 32.04 9.91 -13.53
C PHE A 1101 30.85 9.60 -12.63
N ASN A 1102 30.34 8.37 -12.67
CA ASN A 1102 29.31 7.85 -11.76
C ASN A 1102 29.84 6.64 -10.98
N ALA A 1103 30.05 6.79 -9.67
CA ALA A 1103 30.61 5.78 -8.77
C ALA A 1103 29.69 5.61 -7.55
N THR A 1104 29.36 4.37 -7.16
CA THR A 1104 28.59 4.08 -5.92
C THR A 1104 29.52 4.03 -4.68
N GLU A 1105 28.97 4.08 -3.46
CA GLU A 1105 29.73 4.10 -2.18
C GLU A 1105 30.80 2.98 -2.05
N LYS A 1106 30.61 1.83 -2.70
CA LYS A 1106 31.55 0.69 -2.69
C LYS A 1106 32.81 0.90 -3.55
N HIS A 1107 32.86 1.92 -4.41
CA HIS A 1107 33.93 2.16 -5.39
C HIS A 1107 35.14 2.94 -4.85
N SER A 1108 35.07 3.51 -3.65
CA SER A 1108 36.13 4.35 -3.05
C SER A 1108 37.47 3.62 -2.83
N SER A 1109 37.50 2.30 -2.95
CA SER A 1109 38.70 1.47 -2.82
C SER A 1109 39.43 1.15 -4.15
N MET A 1110 38.83 1.42 -5.32
CA MET A 1110 39.39 1.00 -6.61
C MET A 1110 40.49 1.92 -7.15
N PHE A 1111 40.33 3.23 -7.01
CA PHE A 1111 41.31 4.22 -7.43
C PHE A 1111 41.68 5.10 -6.24
N THR A 1112 42.97 5.28 -6.01
CA THR A 1112 43.44 6.31 -5.09
C THR A 1112 43.12 7.67 -5.68
N PHE A 1113 42.92 8.66 -4.81
CA PHE A 1113 42.72 10.05 -5.23
C PHE A 1113 43.80 10.51 -6.22
N ASN A 1114 45.07 10.17 -5.96
CA ASN A 1114 46.19 10.52 -6.85
C ASN A 1114 46.05 9.96 -8.27
N GLU A 1115 45.43 8.79 -8.44
CA GLU A 1115 45.21 8.19 -9.76
C GLU A 1115 44.08 8.89 -10.51
N VAL A 1116 42.97 9.19 -9.84
CA VAL A 1116 41.84 9.93 -10.42
C VAL A 1116 42.27 11.37 -10.74
N TYR A 1117 42.96 12.03 -9.82
CA TYR A 1117 43.52 13.35 -9.99
C TYR A 1117 44.55 13.38 -11.13
N SER A 1118 45.42 12.38 -11.26
CA SER A 1118 46.36 12.30 -12.40
C SER A 1118 45.65 12.06 -13.74
N MET A 1119 44.54 11.31 -13.77
CA MET A 1119 43.70 11.18 -14.96
C MET A 1119 43.04 12.51 -15.34
N ILE A 1120 42.40 13.18 -14.38
CA ILE A 1120 41.77 14.48 -14.59
C ILE A 1120 42.81 15.51 -15.02
N LYS A 1121 43.96 15.59 -14.34
CA LYS A 1121 45.07 16.46 -14.71
C LYS A 1121 45.60 16.19 -16.12
N ASN A 1122 45.76 14.93 -16.52
CA ASN A 1122 46.16 14.59 -17.89
C ASN A 1122 45.09 14.93 -18.93
N ILE A 1123 43.80 14.79 -18.61
CA ILE A 1123 42.67 15.21 -19.46
C ILE A 1123 42.71 16.72 -19.67
N LEU A 1124 42.90 17.48 -18.58
CA LEU A 1124 42.94 18.95 -18.60
C LEU A 1124 44.21 19.50 -19.26
N GLN A 1125 45.37 18.84 -19.12
CA GLN A 1125 46.65 19.30 -19.66
C GLN A 1125 46.92 18.89 -21.12
N ASN A 1126 46.32 17.80 -21.61
CA ASN A 1126 46.60 17.27 -22.96
C ASN A 1126 45.40 17.29 -23.93
N GLY A 1127 44.18 17.62 -23.48
CA GLY A 1127 42.97 17.58 -24.31
C GLY A 1127 42.33 18.95 -24.54
N THR A 1128 41.66 19.13 -25.68
CA THR A 1128 40.71 20.25 -25.92
C THR A 1128 39.38 20.00 -25.18
N ALA A 1129 39.42 19.60 -23.91
CA ALA A 1129 38.20 19.26 -23.18
C ALA A 1129 37.41 20.53 -22.81
N VAL A 1130 36.13 20.59 -23.17
CA VAL A 1130 35.25 21.75 -22.91
C VAL A 1130 34.56 21.66 -21.55
N GLN A 1131 34.34 20.46 -20.99
CA GLN A 1131 33.67 20.30 -19.69
C GLN A 1131 33.97 18.94 -19.01
N VAL A 1132 34.12 18.90 -17.69
CA VAL A 1132 34.17 17.67 -16.89
C VAL A 1132 33.07 17.75 -15.81
N LYS A 1133 32.15 16.78 -15.75
CA LYS A 1133 31.05 16.73 -14.77
C LYS A 1133 31.14 15.47 -13.90
N ILE A 1134 31.16 15.63 -12.58
CA ILE A 1134 31.20 14.52 -11.62
C ILE A 1134 29.84 14.44 -10.91
N LEU A 1135 29.07 13.36 -11.11
CA LEU A 1135 27.66 13.29 -10.68
C LEU A 1135 27.43 12.77 -9.25
N ASN A 1136 28.46 12.37 -8.52
CA ASN A 1136 28.28 11.92 -7.13
C ASN A 1136 28.78 12.96 -6.11
N SER A 1137 27.86 13.81 -5.63
CA SER A 1137 28.16 14.83 -4.61
C SER A 1137 28.61 14.23 -3.28
N ARG A 1138 28.21 13.00 -2.92
CA ARG A 1138 28.68 12.32 -1.70
C ARG A 1138 30.14 11.86 -1.79
N LEU A 1139 30.56 11.31 -2.93
CA LEU A 1139 31.96 10.89 -3.12
C LEU A 1139 32.92 12.10 -3.07
N VAL A 1140 32.53 13.19 -3.74
CA VAL A 1140 33.27 14.45 -3.71
C VAL A 1140 33.24 15.06 -2.30
N LYS A 1141 32.08 15.06 -1.60
CA LYS A 1141 31.98 15.51 -0.19
C LYS A 1141 32.85 14.68 0.75
N SER A 1142 32.86 13.35 0.62
CA SER A 1142 33.73 12.48 1.41
C SER A 1142 35.19 12.78 1.12
N TRP A 1143 35.59 12.94 -0.14
CA TRP A 1143 36.97 13.31 -0.48
C TRP A 1143 37.38 14.67 0.06
N PHE A 1144 36.52 15.69 -0.08
CA PHE A 1144 36.76 17.02 0.52
C PHE A 1144 36.84 16.94 2.05
N ALA A 1145 35.99 16.14 2.70
CA ALA A 1145 36.04 15.96 4.15
C ALA A 1145 37.36 15.31 4.64
N PHE A 1146 38.06 14.55 3.80
CA PHE A 1146 39.33 13.90 4.13
C PHE A 1146 40.58 14.62 3.59
N MET A 1147 40.44 15.71 2.84
CA MET A 1147 41.58 16.51 2.35
C MET A 1147 42.07 17.48 3.42
N SER A 1148 43.39 17.68 3.48
CA SER A 1148 43.94 18.85 4.18
C SER A 1148 43.50 20.12 3.46
N ASP A 1149 43.31 21.21 4.21
CA ASP A 1149 42.85 22.48 3.62
C ASP A 1149 43.82 23.01 2.56
N GLU A 1150 45.13 22.76 2.72
CA GLU A 1150 46.16 23.07 1.71
C GLU A 1150 45.96 22.30 0.40
N SER A 1151 45.48 21.05 0.45
CA SER A 1151 45.18 20.25 -0.74
C SER A 1151 43.86 20.69 -1.41
N LYS A 1152 42.87 21.14 -0.62
CA LYS A 1152 41.63 21.73 -1.15
C LYS A 1152 41.93 23.04 -1.88
N ILE A 1153 42.70 23.92 -1.25
CA ILE A 1153 43.09 25.23 -1.80
C ILE A 1153 43.89 25.04 -3.09
N LYS A 1154 44.90 24.17 -3.09
CA LYS A 1154 45.70 23.90 -4.29
C LYS A 1154 44.90 23.32 -5.45
N LEU A 1155 43.92 22.45 -5.18
CA LEU A 1155 43.01 21.92 -6.21
C LEU A 1155 42.11 23.02 -6.78
N ILE A 1156 41.61 23.92 -5.93
CA ILE A 1156 40.80 25.07 -6.32
C ILE A 1156 41.64 26.05 -7.17
N GLU A 1157 42.86 26.38 -6.73
CA GLU A 1157 43.80 27.25 -7.48
C GLU A 1157 44.12 26.67 -8.87
N GLU A 1158 44.47 25.39 -8.97
CA GLU A 1158 44.74 24.74 -10.25
C GLU A 1158 43.50 24.66 -11.17
N MET A 1159 42.29 24.61 -10.59
CA MET A 1159 41.03 24.69 -11.35
C MET A 1159 40.73 26.12 -11.83
N PHE A 1160 41.12 27.15 -11.08
CA PHE A 1160 41.01 28.55 -11.47
C PHE A 1160 42.01 28.91 -12.59
N ASP A 1161 43.27 28.51 -12.46
CA ASP A 1161 44.29 28.71 -13.49
C ASP A 1161 43.87 28.07 -14.84
N TRP A 1162 43.20 26.92 -14.79
CA TRP A 1162 42.66 26.27 -15.99
C TRP A 1162 41.40 26.98 -16.54
N ALA A 1163 40.53 27.49 -15.67
CA ALA A 1163 39.31 28.18 -16.07
C ALA A 1163 39.59 29.57 -16.68
N ASP A 1164 40.66 30.25 -16.28
CA ASP A 1164 41.09 31.55 -16.85
C ASP A 1164 41.46 31.45 -18.33
N GLU A 1165 41.85 30.28 -18.81
CA GLU A 1165 42.08 30.02 -20.23
C GLU A 1165 40.78 29.80 -21.03
N ASN A 1166 39.61 29.69 -20.38
CA ASN A 1166 38.31 29.44 -21.01
C ASN A 1166 37.12 30.20 -20.35
N LYS A 1167 36.76 31.34 -20.97
CA LYS A 1167 35.80 32.35 -20.43
C LYS A 1167 34.42 31.82 -20.00
N GLU A 1168 33.83 30.85 -20.71
CA GLU A 1168 32.51 30.32 -20.35
C GLU A 1168 32.58 29.40 -19.13
N THR A 1169 33.66 28.65 -18.99
CA THR A 1169 33.91 27.75 -17.86
C THR A 1169 34.22 28.54 -16.59
N HIS A 1170 34.98 29.65 -16.70
CA HIS A 1170 35.21 30.58 -15.60
C HIS A 1170 33.90 31.13 -15.02
N LYS A 1171 32.96 31.53 -15.88
CA LYS A 1171 31.65 32.06 -15.46
C LYS A 1171 30.76 30.99 -14.79
N ALA A 1172 30.80 29.75 -15.28
CA ALA A 1172 30.08 28.62 -14.67
C ALA A 1172 30.66 28.23 -13.31
N LEU A 1173 31.99 28.24 -13.16
CA LEU A 1173 32.68 27.93 -11.90
C LEU A 1173 32.42 29.00 -10.82
N GLN A 1174 32.48 30.29 -11.21
CA GLN A 1174 32.12 31.40 -10.33
C GLN A 1174 30.66 31.33 -9.86
N ASN A 1175 29.73 30.90 -10.72
CA ASN A 1175 28.32 30.74 -10.34
C ASN A 1175 28.10 29.54 -9.40
N ALA A 1176 28.84 28.44 -9.57
CA ALA A 1176 28.77 27.29 -8.67
C ALA A 1176 29.31 27.60 -7.26
N LEU A 1177 30.34 28.45 -7.14
CA LEU A 1177 30.94 28.85 -5.86
C LEU A 1177 30.12 29.93 -5.11
N LYS A 1178 29.16 30.59 -5.76
CA LYS A 1178 28.18 31.49 -5.12
C LYS A 1178 27.06 30.76 -4.37
N THR A 1179 27.03 29.43 -4.44
CA THR A 1179 26.08 28.59 -3.69
C THR A 1179 26.47 28.56 -2.20
N PRO A 1180 25.52 28.60 -1.24
CA PRO A 1180 25.82 28.77 0.20
C PRO A 1180 26.80 27.75 0.80
N LEU A 1181 26.93 26.57 0.18
CA LEU A 1181 27.83 25.50 0.61
C LEU A 1181 29.33 25.80 0.42
N TYR A 1182 29.68 26.80 -0.40
CA TYR A 1182 31.07 27.11 -0.80
C TYR A 1182 31.51 28.55 -0.46
N ALA A 1183 30.60 29.37 0.06
CA ALA A 1183 30.82 30.79 0.29
C ALA A 1183 31.82 31.08 1.43
N GLU A 1184 31.94 30.18 2.42
CA GLU A 1184 32.80 30.37 3.62
C GLU A 1184 34.30 30.35 3.33
N HIS A 1185 34.73 29.84 2.16
CA HIS A 1185 36.14 29.72 1.78
C HIS A 1185 36.49 30.48 0.48
N ALA A 1186 35.50 31.04 -0.22
CA ALA A 1186 35.69 31.71 -1.51
C ALA A 1186 35.88 33.23 -1.42
N SER A 1187 35.66 33.82 -0.23
CA SER A 1187 35.70 35.28 -0.03
C SER A 1187 37.08 35.92 -0.30
N ASP A 1188 38.16 35.17 -0.15
CA ASP A 1188 39.54 35.66 -0.38
C ASP A 1188 40.00 35.52 -1.85
N LEU A 1189 39.24 34.83 -2.70
CA LEU A 1189 39.64 34.45 -4.07
C LEU A 1189 38.89 35.20 -5.19
N ILE A 1190 37.89 36.04 -4.87
CA ILE A 1190 37.07 36.75 -5.87
C ILE A 1190 37.48 38.24 -5.92
N PRO A 1191 38.07 38.75 -7.02
CA PRO A 1191 38.37 40.17 -7.15
C PRO A 1191 37.09 40.99 -7.28
N SER A 1192 36.94 42.07 -6.49
CA SER A 1192 35.81 43.00 -6.61
C SER A 1192 35.93 43.84 -7.90
N GLU A 1193 35.02 43.68 -8.85
CA GLU A 1193 34.96 44.54 -10.03
C GLU A 1193 34.44 45.94 -9.66
N LYS A 1194 35.26 46.97 -9.91
CA LYS A 1194 34.85 48.38 -9.93
C LYS A 1194 34.26 48.69 -11.30
N ALA A 1195 33.06 49.26 -11.31
CA ALA A 1195 32.45 49.84 -12.49
C ALA A 1195 33.20 51.12 -12.89
N GLU A 1196 33.82 51.12 -14.07
CA GLU A 1196 34.24 52.33 -14.78
C GLU A 1196 33.31 52.53 -15.99
N SER A 1197 32.63 53.66 -15.98
CA SER A 1197 31.94 54.26 -17.11
C SER A 1197 32.96 54.95 -18.01
N GLU A 1198 32.99 54.66 -19.30
CA GLU A 1198 33.51 55.61 -20.29
C GLU A 1198 32.80 55.44 -21.63
N SER A 1199 32.56 56.62 -22.22
CA SER A 1199 31.78 56.92 -23.41
C SER A 1199 32.63 56.85 -24.68
N ASP A 1200 31.97 57.16 -25.81
CA ASP A 1200 32.51 57.42 -27.15
C ASP A 1200 32.63 56.13 -28.00
N GLY A 1201 32.13 56.02 -29.23
CA GLY A 1201 31.58 56.98 -30.17
C GLY A 1201 31.73 56.38 -31.58
N GLU A 1202 30.84 56.81 -32.49
CA GLU A 1202 30.92 56.70 -33.97
C GLU A 1202 30.53 55.37 -34.65
N GLY A 1203 29.63 55.48 -35.66
CA GLY A 1203 29.59 54.53 -36.77
C GLY A 1203 28.25 54.29 -37.48
N GLU A 1204 27.63 55.35 -38.01
CA GLU A 1204 26.79 55.45 -39.22
C GLU A 1204 26.00 54.25 -39.80
N SER A 1205 24.73 54.56 -40.09
CA SER A 1205 24.01 54.44 -41.39
C SER A 1205 22.70 53.64 -41.38
N ASP A 1206 21.62 54.43 -41.53
CA ASP A 1206 20.50 54.32 -42.46
C ASP A 1206 19.62 53.06 -42.42
N GLU A 1207 18.37 53.21 -41.95
CA GLU A 1207 17.21 53.30 -42.85
C GLU A 1207 15.93 53.75 -42.12
N GLU A 1208 15.09 54.46 -42.88
CA GLU A 1208 13.97 55.32 -42.50
C GLU A 1208 12.69 54.56 -42.06
N GLY A 1209 11.86 55.22 -41.25
CA GLY A 1209 10.49 54.78 -40.95
C GLY A 1209 9.77 55.67 -39.93
N GLU A 1210 9.29 56.83 -40.38
CA GLU A 1210 8.41 57.75 -39.65
C GLU A 1210 7.07 57.11 -39.24
N SER A 1211 6.59 57.41 -38.03
CA SER A 1211 5.25 57.98 -37.80
C SER A 1211 5.05 58.39 -36.34
N ASP A 1212 4.63 59.64 -36.19
CA ASP A 1212 4.27 60.37 -34.97
C ASP A 1212 3.11 59.73 -34.19
N ASP A 1213 3.08 59.88 -32.86
CA ASP A 1213 1.98 60.59 -32.20
C ASP A 1213 2.29 60.98 -30.73
N GLU A 1214 1.71 62.11 -30.34
CA GLU A 1214 1.96 62.94 -29.16
C GLU A 1214 1.12 62.54 -27.92
N GLY A 1215 1.51 63.05 -26.74
CA GLY A 1215 0.63 63.19 -25.56
C GLY A 1215 1.33 62.88 -24.23
N GLU A 1216 2.14 63.78 -23.66
CA GLU A 1216 1.81 64.91 -22.76
C GLU A 1216 1.21 64.58 -21.37
N SER A 1217 1.80 65.26 -20.37
CA SER A 1217 1.37 65.58 -19.01
C SER A 1217 1.43 64.51 -17.91
N ASP A 1218 1.70 64.82 -16.65
CA ASP A 1218 2.50 65.82 -15.90
C ASP A 1218 2.13 65.57 -14.41
N GLU A 1219 2.91 66.17 -13.51
CA GLU A 1219 2.65 66.36 -12.06
C GLU A 1219 3.02 65.17 -11.14
N ALA A 1220 4.18 65.16 -10.45
CA ALA A 1220 4.69 66.07 -9.40
C ALA A 1220 3.82 66.00 -8.13
N GLU A 1221 4.30 65.52 -6.98
CA GLU A 1221 5.02 66.22 -5.89
C GLU A 1221 4.81 65.30 -4.66
N SER A 1222 5.57 65.21 -3.58
CA SER A 1222 6.65 65.98 -2.92
C SER A 1222 7.05 65.11 -1.70
N ALA A 1223 8.34 64.95 -1.38
CA ALA A 1223 9.04 65.59 -0.23
C ALA A 1223 8.48 65.19 1.16
N SER A 1224 9.25 64.92 2.21
CA SER A 1224 10.56 65.45 2.65
C SER A 1224 10.92 64.80 4.00
N GLU A 1225 12.24 64.65 4.27
CA GLU A 1225 12.93 65.04 5.53
C GLU A 1225 12.53 64.35 6.87
N ASP A 1226 13.39 64.03 7.84
CA ASP A 1226 14.81 64.31 8.06
C ASP A 1226 15.31 63.57 9.33
N ASN A 1227 16.62 63.26 9.35
CA ASN A 1227 17.61 63.39 10.44
C ASN A 1227 17.37 62.76 11.84
N ALA A 1228 18.25 61.85 12.27
CA ALA A 1228 19.45 62.09 13.13
C ALA A 1228 19.07 61.99 14.63
N SER A 1229 19.88 61.63 15.61
CA SER A 1229 21.31 61.36 15.87
C SER A 1229 21.33 60.54 17.20
N GLU A 1230 22.36 59.78 17.57
CA GLU A 1230 23.51 60.13 18.45
C GLU A 1230 23.60 59.03 19.54
N GLU A 1231 24.76 58.36 19.68
CA GLU A 1231 25.64 58.40 20.87
C GLU A 1231 25.14 57.57 22.09
N SER A 1232 25.93 56.94 22.94
CA SER A 1232 27.29 56.40 23.02
C SER A 1232 27.42 55.85 24.47
N ASP A 1233 28.33 54.90 24.68
CA ASP A 1233 29.04 54.60 25.94
C ASP A 1233 28.30 54.12 27.20
N SER A 1234 28.73 52.97 27.76
CA SER A 1234 29.75 52.91 28.84
C SER A 1234 29.60 51.64 29.71
N ASP A 1235 30.66 50.83 29.73
CA ASP A 1235 31.46 50.36 30.88
C ASP A 1235 30.88 49.62 32.11
N ASP A 1236 31.75 48.69 32.57
CA ASP A 1236 31.99 48.17 33.94
C ASP A 1236 31.00 47.16 34.56
N GLU A 1237 31.38 46.18 35.38
CA GLU A 1237 32.61 45.42 35.71
C GLU A 1237 32.15 44.33 36.72
N GLU A 1238 32.88 43.21 36.76
CA GLU A 1238 33.24 42.41 37.95
C GLU A 1238 32.34 41.36 38.69
N GLU A 1239 33.05 40.25 39.00
CA GLU A 1239 32.94 39.23 40.07
C GLU A 1239 31.79 38.19 40.02
N GLY A 1240 32.00 36.87 40.23
CA GLY A 1240 33.14 36.05 40.64
C GLY A 1240 32.65 34.68 41.18
N LEU A 1241 33.59 33.71 41.32
CA LEU A 1241 33.52 32.41 42.03
C LEU A 1241 32.91 31.21 41.25
N SER A 1242 33.69 30.29 40.68
CA SER A 1242 34.54 29.22 41.25
C SER A 1242 33.77 27.98 41.76
N GLU A 1243 33.91 26.84 41.08
CA GLU A 1243 34.52 25.62 41.67
C GLU A 1243 34.75 24.50 40.62
N SER A 1244 35.85 23.80 40.87
CA SER A 1244 36.58 22.79 40.08
C SER A 1244 36.08 21.35 40.29
N TYR A 1245 36.27 20.46 39.30
CA TYR A 1245 37.25 19.34 39.36
C TYR A 1245 37.09 18.37 38.16
N ASP A 1246 38.16 18.28 37.36
CA ASP A 1246 38.82 17.06 36.83
C ASP A 1246 38.08 15.70 36.92
N GLN A 1247 37.96 14.99 35.80
CA GLN A 1247 38.85 13.85 35.50
C GLN A 1247 38.69 13.26 34.09
N SER A 1248 39.86 13.07 33.49
CA SER A 1248 40.25 12.31 32.30
C SER A 1248 39.90 10.81 32.29
N VAL A 1249 39.77 10.24 31.09
CA VAL A 1249 40.55 9.09 30.52
C VAL A 1249 39.68 8.19 29.60
N THR A 1250 39.96 8.31 28.29
CA THR A 1250 40.40 7.26 27.34
C THR A 1250 39.88 5.82 27.46
N ILE A 1251 39.37 5.24 26.36
CA ILE A 1251 40.04 4.17 25.54
C ILE A 1251 39.10 3.62 24.44
N SER A 1252 39.74 3.40 23.29
CA SER A 1252 39.33 2.71 22.06
C SER A 1252 38.95 1.23 22.22
N THR A 1253 38.04 0.74 21.37
CA THR A 1253 38.36 -0.29 20.37
C THR A 1253 37.41 -0.19 19.19
#